data_AF-A0A2N2DCS5-F1
#
_entry.id   AF-A0A2N2DCS5-F1
#
_cell.length_a   1.000
_cell.length_b   1.000
_cell.length_c   1.000
_cell.angle_alpha   90.00
_cell.angle_beta   90.00
_cell.angle_gamma   90.00
#
_symmetry.space_group_name_H-M   'P 1'
#
loop_
_entity.id
_entity.type
_entity.pdbx_description
1 polymer ?
#
loop_
_entity_poly.entity_id
_entity_poly.type
_entity_poly.pdbx_seq_one_letter_code
_entity_poly.pdbx_strand_id
1 'polypeptide(L)'
;MTLIKLLKPRSIPLIILLVSILTVMIASAGTAVETSAPTVTAFSPAEGETINSPDIPISLTATDPNLISSQNYYIKVNNNLISSKLNFPGHWEVDTCTGQKYWVVERYDQVTITGTASGLQEGPQNIEVMLTDRLGNSLVKSWTVNIAAPPVFADMSPPNGSTAIVNNLIFVKVSDNSQVDAQSIRLAIDDPFSLVDFTYDPATGSISYNVPAPGLADGNHTIYASAKDMAGNEGSVSWSFTVQAGSPPLTFADEGQIFDIHNPVITVNIKSNVRINETGNVMQVNGQPVDAVFTYKGHWEQDTCTGLDSYYAVDSYNEGTLVYSPASLDDGAYELSVTTGDSLGNLASGSWTFTVAQKPVISGLEPKTGSTLSTRTPAIGAVISDPNGPAVDLASIRLLVDGKQVIPVISEAGGEVTVSFVSGALADDSFHNVSLSAADIVGNTATATWKFYINSKGDMAVDAQSCGSCHALNEYDKYEHSEGPLGVSVTQPNPTHFYSNRCSHCHYTYKEQTCGYCHNNYAAGYNDDGVYIPGADDPSIAAGQDCLYCHSANNGGWVPSSYPAYHFYWVKNMINTGLDPIEPLYSDLYYVVRHDILPLHQAEKGSCNNCHSIYLTREHNRVSNSGTQLNCNTCHSSADPMVQQAIADKNRDCSACHTSADHEAVHNSTLDTNCRTCHRAALSTEHLSNSTTAGKNYDCDTCHANSLNEVNRTIATNSLNCAGCHTQGHNVNFVDKVPADIPLYAGHEWSLPMEASLFTGEPSTPAGYEDGQLVISDRRAGITPGDIWNFYSQELAANGWVVSTGIPAPGSVFTEAEFRKEGRSVTVRCYNTSNSLSGGEPLAAGYRTEIWYTFK
;
A
#
# COMPACT_ATOMS: atom_id res chain seq x y z
N MET A 1 -43.70 -2.71 61.87
CA MET A 1 -44.23 -1.47 61.25
C MET A 1 -44.65 -1.86 59.84
N THR A 2 -45.87 -1.47 59.40
CA THR A 2 -46.38 -1.59 58.01
C THR A 2 -46.82 -3.03 57.61
N LEU A 3 -48.03 -3.38 57.15
CA LEU A 3 -49.28 -2.67 56.85
C LEU A 3 -50.46 -3.68 56.97
N ILE A 4 -51.53 -3.29 57.67
CA ILE A 4 -52.84 -3.95 57.64
C ILE A 4 -53.63 -3.34 56.47
N LYS A 5 -54.22 -4.16 55.59
CA LYS A 5 -55.33 -3.71 54.73
C LYS A 5 -56.50 -4.69 54.79
N LEU A 6 -57.62 -4.12 55.23
CA LEU A 6 -58.97 -4.67 55.24
C LEU A 6 -59.42 -5.12 53.84
N LEU A 7 -60.15 -6.24 53.78
CA LEU A 7 -61.33 -6.42 52.94
C LEU A 7 -62.27 -7.46 53.61
N LYS A 8 -63.49 -7.04 53.94
CA LYS A 8 -64.70 -7.85 54.26
C LYS A 8 -65.77 -7.42 53.25
N PRO A 9 -66.96 -8.07 53.14
CA PRO A 9 -67.29 -9.50 53.27
C PRO A 9 -68.18 -9.99 52.09
N ARG A 10 -68.40 -11.31 51.93
CA ARG A 10 -69.67 -11.82 51.37
C ARG A 10 -69.96 -13.26 51.82
N SER A 11 -71.08 -13.38 52.54
CA SER A 11 -72.02 -14.52 52.60
C SER A 11 -71.61 -15.80 53.35
N ILE A 12 -72.24 -15.99 54.52
CA ILE A 12 -72.37 -17.23 55.32
C ILE A 12 -73.56 -18.06 54.75
N PRO A 13 -73.62 -19.40 54.89
CA PRO A 13 -74.36 -20.03 56.00
C PRO A 13 -73.56 -21.20 56.63
N LEU A 14 -73.26 -21.20 57.94
CA LEU A 14 -74.10 -21.67 59.06
C LEU A 14 -74.28 -23.21 59.09
N ILE A 15 -73.34 -23.93 59.72
CA ILE A 15 -73.65 -25.16 60.49
C ILE A 15 -72.91 -25.06 61.83
N ILE A 16 -73.71 -25.05 62.90
CA ILE A 16 -73.36 -25.04 64.31
C ILE A 16 -73.37 -26.51 64.80
N LEU A 17 -72.51 -26.92 65.76
CA LEU A 17 -72.90 -27.41 67.10
C LEU A 17 -71.81 -28.27 67.83
N LEU A 18 -71.39 -27.74 68.99
CA LEU A 18 -71.02 -28.31 70.30
C LEU A 18 -69.97 -29.42 70.55
N VAL A 19 -69.24 -29.14 71.64
CA VAL A 19 -68.41 -29.95 72.54
C VAL A 19 -69.26 -30.78 73.53
N SER A 20 -68.66 -31.83 74.14
CA SER A 20 -69.01 -32.55 75.41
C SER A 20 -69.89 -33.82 75.24
N ILE A 21 -69.73 -35.01 75.84
CA ILE A 21 -69.06 -35.61 77.03
C ILE A 21 -69.03 -37.16 76.85
N LEU A 22 -68.03 -37.90 77.36
CA LEU A 22 -68.27 -39.13 78.16
C LEU A 22 -67.02 -39.65 78.90
N THR A 23 -67.17 -39.95 80.19
CA THR A 23 -66.23 -40.69 81.06
C THR A 23 -66.91 -41.95 81.61
N VAL A 24 -66.16 -43.05 81.77
CA VAL A 24 -66.07 -43.99 82.94
C VAL A 24 -65.84 -45.47 82.55
N MET A 25 -64.65 -45.99 82.94
CA MET A 25 -64.22 -47.34 83.44
C MET A 25 -64.74 -48.64 82.75
N ILE A 26 -63.94 -49.70 82.47
CA ILE A 26 -63.30 -50.66 83.41
C ILE A 26 -62.24 -51.56 82.68
N ALA A 27 -61.11 -51.79 83.38
CA ALA A 27 -60.17 -52.94 83.42
C ALA A 27 -59.18 -53.32 82.28
N SER A 28 -57.91 -53.34 82.73
CA SER A 28 -56.82 -54.30 82.47
C SER A 28 -56.14 -54.33 81.09
N ALA A 29 -55.21 -53.41 80.90
CA ALA A 29 -53.80 -53.75 80.68
C ALA A 29 -52.98 -52.59 81.23
N GLY A 30 -51.93 -52.85 82.03
CA GLY A 30 -51.07 -51.80 82.54
C GLY A 30 -50.36 -51.10 81.39
N THR A 31 -50.81 -49.92 80.99
CA THR A 31 -49.94 -49.00 80.26
C THR A 31 -49.18 -48.26 81.34
N ALA A 32 -47.95 -48.73 81.61
CA ALA A 32 -46.98 -47.89 82.28
C ALA A 32 -47.04 -46.52 81.59
N VAL A 33 -47.34 -45.45 82.34
CA VAL A 33 -47.01 -44.10 81.88
C VAL A 33 -45.52 -44.17 81.63
N GLU A 34 -45.14 -44.15 80.35
CA GLU A 34 -43.74 -44.17 79.97
C GLU A 34 -43.11 -42.90 80.56
N THR A 35 -42.17 -43.12 81.47
CA THR A 35 -41.43 -42.05 82.16
C THR A 35 -40.02 -41.91 81.58
N SER A 36 -39.71 -42.60 80.47
CA SER A 36 -38.43 -42.49 79.80
C SER A 36 -38.31 -41.17 79.07
N ALA A 37 -37.13 -40.58 79.15
CA ALA A 37 -36.72 -39.48 78.29
C ALA A 37 -36.39 -39.97 76.86
N PRO A 38 -36.27 -39.05 75.88
CA PRO A 38 -35.85 -39.39 74.52
C PRO A 38 -34.56 -40.21 74.47
N THR A 39 -34.48 -41.17 73.56
CA THR A 39 -33.30 -42.05 73.40
C THR A 39 -32.41 -41.57 72.26
N VAL A 40 -31.11 -41.37 72.53
CA VAL A 40 -30.11 -41.03 71.49
C VAL A 40 -29.89 -42.21 70.56
N THR A 41 -29.94 -41.96 69.25
CA THR A 41 -29.69 -42.97 68.20
C THR A 41 -28.42 -42.69 67.40
N ALA A 42 -28.04 -41.42 67.25
CA ALA A 42 -26.79 -41.00 66.63
C ALA A 42 -26.39 -39.62 67.16
N PHE A 43 -25.09 -39.31 67.15
CA PHE A 43 -24.59 -37.97 67.38
C PHE A 43 -23.25 -37.77 66.67
N SER A 44 -22.95 -36.52 66.34
CA SER A 44 -21.71 -36.08 65.70
C SER A 44 -21.36 -34.69 66.22
N PRO A 45 -20.08 -34.36 66.44
CA PRO A 45 -18.89 -35.20 66.27
C PRO A 45 -18.83 -36.34 67.31
N ALA A 46 -18.01 -37.35 67.07
CA ALA A 46 -17.85 -38.48 67.98
C ALA A 46 -17.18 -38.06 69.29
N GLU A 47 -17.44 -38.81 70.37
CA GLU A 47 -16.82 -38.55 71.67
C GLU A 47 -15.31 -38.76 71.60
N GLY A 48 -14.55 -37.72 72.00
CA GLY A 48 -13.09 -37.69 71.93
C GLY A 48 -12.51 -37.39 70.54
N GLU A 49 -13.34 -37.10 69.53
CA GLU A 49 -12.87 -36.77 68.18
C GLU A 49 -11.99 -35.52 68.19
N THR A 50 -10.87 -35.58 67.46
CA THR A 50 -10.00 -34.41 67.22
C THR A 50 -10.41 -33.73 65.93
N ILE A 51 -10.73 -32.44 66.01
CA ILE A 51 -11.27 -31.65 64.90
C ILE A 51 -10.27 -30.55 64.54
N ASN A 52 -9.85 -30.53 63.28
CA ASN A 52 -8.84 -29.60 62.77
C ASN A 52 -9.45 -28.29 62.25
N SER A 53 -10.52 -27.83 62.92
CA SER A 53 -11.26 -26.62 62.57
C SER A 53 -11.80 -25.97 63.86
N PRO A 54 -11.74 -24.64 64.00
CA PRO A 54 -12.36 -23.94 65.12
C PRO A 54 -13.89 -23.94 65.05
N ASP A 55 -14.43 -24.29 63.88
CA ASP A 55 -15.86 -24.37 63.60
C ASP A 55 -16.29 -25.84 63.55
N ILE A 56 -17.26 -26.20 64.39
CA ILE A 56 -17.75 -27.58 64.52
C ILE A 56 -19.26 -27.68 64.21
N PRO A 57 -19.65 -28.51 63.24
CA PRO A 57 -21.04 -28.90 63.06
C PRO A 57 -21.43 -29.95 64.11
N ILE A 58 -22.49 -29.70 64.85
CA ILE A 58 -23.03 -30.58 65.89
C ILE A 58 -24.37 -31.11 65.43
N SER A 59 -24.58 -32.41 65.58
CA SER A 59 -25.87 -33.06 65.35
C SER A 59 -26.14 -34.14 66.39
N LEU A 60 -27.40 -34.29 66.79
CA LEU A 60 -27.85 -35.41 67.61
C LEU A 60 -29.24 -35.86 67.12
N THR A 61 -29.37 -37.16 66.84
CA THR A 61 -30.63 -37.79 66.46
C THR A 61 -31.17 -38.58 67.65
N ALA A 62 -32.44 -38.36 67.99
CA ALA A 62 -33.12 -39.06 69.07
C ALA A 62 -34.49 -39.57 68.64
N THR A 63 -34.97 -40.61 69.30
CA THR A 63 -36.31 -41.18 69.13
C THR A 63 -37.05 -41.27 70.45
N ASP A 64 -38.36 -41.03 70.44
CA ASP A 64 -39.23 -41.12 71.60
C ASP A 64 -40.67 -41.50 71.19
N PRO A 65 -41.26 -42.59 71.73
CA PRO A 65 -42.63 -42.99 71.43
C PRO A 65 -43.70 -41.94 71.79
N ASN A 66 -43.44 -41.02 72.73
CA ASN A 66 -44.37 -39.98 73.21
C ASN A 66 -44.23 -38.65 72.46
N LEU A 67 -43.51 -38.67 71.33
CA LEU A 67 -43.22 -37.54 70.45
C LEU A 67 -42.31 -36.50 71.10
N ILE A 68 -41.37 -35.98 70.31
CA ILE A 68 -40.45 -34.94 70.76
C ILE A 68 -41.17 -33.58 70.82
N SER A 69 -40.90 -32.79 71.85
CA SER A 69 -41.37 -31.40 71.95
C SER A 69 -40.59 -30.48 71.01
N SER A 70 -41.30 -29.58 70.34
CA SER A 70 -40.70 -28.54 69.51
C SER A 70 -40.33 -27.26 70.28
N GLN A 71 -40.58 -27.21 71.60
CA GLN A 71 -40.53 -25.96 72.37
C GLN A 71 -39.42 -25.92 73.43
N ASN A 72 -38.78 -27.05 73.76
CA ASN A 72 -37.71 -27.12 74.77
C ASN A 72 -36.56 -28.00 74.28
N TYR A 73 -35.57 -27.38 73.68
CA TYR A 73 -34.33 -27.99 73.23
C TYR A 73 -33.19 -26.97 73.23
N TYR A 74 -31.96 -27.44 73.36
CA TYR A 74 -30.79 -26.60 73.14
C TYR A 74 -29.56 -27.42 72.79
N ILE A 75 -28.57 -26.71 72.24
CA ILE A 75 -27.17 -27.14 72.22
C ILE A 75 -26.37 -26.10 73.00
N LYS A 76 -25.49 -26.54 73.90
CA LYS A 76 -24.46 -25.73 74.53
C LYS A 76 -23.08 -26.25 74.17
N VAL A 77 -22.13 -25.34 74.04
CA VAL A 77 -20.70 -25.64 73.99
C VAL A 77 -20.01 -24.83 75.11
N ASN A 78 -19.31 -25.51 76.01
CA ASN A 78 -18.71 -24.93 77.22
C ASN A 78 -19.69 -24.04 78.00
N ASN A 79 -20.91 -24.54 78.22
CA ASN A 79 -22.03 -23.84 78.87
C ASN A 79 -22.62 -22.64 78.11
N ASN A 80 -22.11 -22.29 76.93
CA ASN A 80 -22.68 -21.24 76.08
C ASN A 80 -23.72 -21.82 75.13
N LEU A 81 -24.92 -21.24 75.11
CA LEU A 81 -26.00 -21.63 74.19
C LEU A 81 -25.62 -21.26 72.75
N ILE A 82 -25.75 -22.20 71.82
CA ILE A 82 -25.60 -21.93 70.39
C ILE A 82 -26.94 -22.00 69.66
N SER A 83 -27.00 -21.42 68.47
CA SER A 83 -28.16 -21.57 67.60
C SER A 83 -28.35 -23.04 67.24
N SER A 84 -29.56 -23.55 67.47
CA SER A 84 -29.91 -24.94 67.20
C SER A 84 -31.22 -25.03 66.41
N LYS A 85 -31.31 -26.02 65.54
CA LYS A 85 -32.48 -26.29 64.70
C LYS A 85 -32.94 -27.72 64.90
N LEU A 86 -34.23 -27.91 65.19
CA LEU A 86 -34.85 -29.24 65.13
C LEU A 86 -35.30 -29.55 63.71
N ASN A 87 -34.89 -30.71 63.21
CA ASN A 87 -35.30 -31.24 61.93
C ASN A 87 -36.05 -32.55 62.15
N PHE A 88 -37.35 -32.54 61.87
CA PHE A 88 -38.18 -33.74 61.86
C PHE A 88 -38.19 -34.37 60.47
N PRO A 89 -38.13 -35.71 60.34
CA PRO A 89 -38.25 -36.41 59.05
C PRO A 89 -39.56 -36.05 58.32
N GLY A 90 -39.48 -35.88 57.01
CA GLY A 90 -40.61 -35.45 56.19
C GLY A 90 -40.24 -35.27 54.72
N HIS A 91 -41.13 -34.62 53.96
CA HIS A 91 -40.90 -34.27 52.56
C HIS A 91 -41.43 -32.86 52.25
N TRP A 92 -40.94 -32.26 51.15
CA TRP A 92 -41.46 -30.97 50.67
C TRP A 92 -42.70 -31.20 49.80
N GLU A 93 -43.81 -30.57 50.18
CA GLU A 93 -44.96 -30.40 49.30
C GLU A 93 -44.96 -28.97 48.74
N VAL A 94 -45.41 -28.83 47.48
CA VAL A 94 -45.59 -27.53 46.84
C VAL A 94 -47.08 -27.27 46.71
N ASP A 95 -47.56 -26.19 47.31
CA ASP A 95 -48.91 -25.72 47.08
C ASP A 95 -49.04 -25.31 45.62
N THR A 96 -49.82 -26.08 44.86
CA THR A 96 -50.00 -25.92 43.42
C THR A 96 -50.64 -24.59 43.03
N CYS A 97 -51.28 -23.89 43.97
CA CYS A 97 -51.92 -22.60 43.72
C CYS A 97 -51.01 -21.39 44.00
N THR A 98 -50.09 -21.50 44.97
CA THR A 98 -49.25 -20.36 45.42
C THR A 98 -47.76 -20.53 45.09
N GLY A 99 -47.34 -21.74 44.69
CA GLY A 99 -45.93 -22.09 44.48
C GLY A 99 -45.12 -22.18 45.79
N GLN A 100 -45.77 -21.97 46.94
CA GLN A 100 -45.11 -21.99 48.24
C GLN A 100 -44.82 -23.44 48.66
N LYS A 101 -43.57 -23.69 49.06
CA LYS A 101 -43.14 -25.00 49.54
C LYS A 101 -43.32 -25.09 51.06
N TYR A 102 -43.91 -26.18 51.54
CA TYR A 102 -44.04 -26.48 52.95
C TYR A 102 -43.42 -27.85 53.24
N TRP A 103 -42.72 -27.99 54.35
CA TRP A 103 -42.18 -29.27 54.79
C TRP A 103 -43.25 -30.00 55.60
N VAL A 104 -43.73 -31.13 55.08
CA VAL A 104 -44.70 -31.99 55.77
C VAL A 104 -43.93 -33.02 56.58
N VAL A 105 -44.08 -32.95 57.90
CA VAL A 105 -43.45 -33.87 58.84
C VAL A 105 -44.18 -35.21 58.83
N GLU A 106 -43.45 -36.30 58.59
CA GLU A 106 -43.98 -37.67 58.56
C GLU A 106 -43.87 -38.36 59.93
N ARG A 107 -42.87 -37.99 60.73
CA ARG A 107 -42.56 -38.61 62.02
C ARG A 107 -42.20 -37.57 63.07
N TYR A 108 -42.96 -37.54 64.17
CA TYR A 108 -42.70 -36.68 65.34
C TYR A 108 -42.04 -37.45 66.50
N ASP A 109 -41.93 -38.76 66.38
CA ASP A 109 -41.24 -39.69 67.29
C ASP A 109 -39.74 -39.80 67.01
N GLN A 110 -39.23 -39.12 65.96
CA GLN A 110 -37.81 -39.02 65.64
C GLN A 110 -37.45 -37.57 65.30
N VAL A 111 -36.32 -37.10 65.81
CA VAL A 111 -35.80 -35.76 65.48
C VAL A 111 -34.29 -35.77 65.33
N THR A 112 -33.76 -34.86 64.50
CA THR A 112 -32.34 -34.49 64.53
C THR A 112 -32.21 -33.02 64.91
N ILE A 113 -31.55 -32.74 66.03
CA ILE A 113 -31.14 -31.39 66.39
C ILE A 113 -29.76 -31.11 65.77
N THR A 114 -29.61 -29.96 65.12
CA THR A 114 -28.34 -29.52 64.52
C THR A 114 -27.96 -28.13 64.97
N GLY A 115 -26.67 -27.83 65.07
CA GLY A 115 -26.13 -26.49 65.33
C GLY A 115 -24.69 -26.39 64.87
N THR A 116 -24.16 -25.18 64.80
CA THR A 116 -22.75 -24.94 64.49
C THR A 116 -22.17 -24.04 65.56
N ALA A 117 -21.10 -24.49 66.22
CA ALA A 117 -20.30 -23.65 67.08
C ALA A 117 -19.09 -23.17 66.27
N SER A 118 -18.74 -21.89 66.39
CA SER A 118 -17.68 -21.27 65.62
C SER A 118 -16.67 -20.57 66.52
N GLY A 119 -15.43 -20.46 66.05
CA GLY A 119 -14.36 -19.76 66.78
C GLY A 119 -13.98 -20.42 68.10
N LEU A 120 -14.09 -21.74 68.21
CA LEU A 120 -13.70 -22.48 69.40
C LEU A 120 -12.19 -22.43 69.60
N GLN A 121 -11.76 -22.34 70.86
CA GLN A 121 -10.34 -22.38 71.23
C GLN A 121 -9.80 -23.80 71.12
N GLU A 122 -8.47 -23.94 71.04
CA GLU A 122 -7.82 -25.25 71.07
C GLU A 122 -8.09 -26.04 72.35
N GLY A 123 -7.95 -27.36 72.24
CA GLY A 123 -8.11 -28.28 73.35
C GLY A 123 -9.55 -28.77 73.52
N PRO A 124 -9.86 -29.38 74.67
CA PRO A 124 -11.13 -30.06 74.90
C PRO A 124 -12.31 -29.08 75.00
N GLN A 125 -13.35 -29.32 74.22
CA GLN A 125 -14.61 -28.60 74.20
C GLN A 125 -15.73 -29.52 74.68
N ASN A 126 -16.53 -29.06 75.64
CA ASN A 126 -17.66 -29.83 76.17
C ASN A 126 -18.95 -29.45 75.43
N ILE A 127 -19.56 -30.42 74.76
CA ILE A 127 -20.86 -30.27 74.08
C ILE A 127 -21.94 -30.84 74.98
N GLU A 128 -23.04 -30.12 75.16
CA GLU A 128 -24.24 -30.57 75.87
C GLU A 128 -25.47 -30.34 74.99
N VAL A 129 -26.25 -31.38 74.76
CA VAL A 129 -27.50 -31.32 74.00
C VAL A 129 -28.65 -31.75 74.90
N MET A 130 -29.71 -30.94 74.92
CA MET A 130 -30.95 -31.27 75.62
C MET A 130 -32.13 -31.35 74.66
N LEU A 131 -32.92 -32.40 74.82
CA LEU A 131 -34.24 -32.57 74.20
C LEU A 131 -35.27 -32.90 75.28
N THR A 132 -36.51 -32.46 75.10
CA THR A 132 -37.63 -32.84 75.97
C THR A 132 -38.74 -33.47 75.13
N ASP A 133 -39.39 -34.51 75.64
CA ASP A 133 -40.61 -35.06 75.03
C ASP A 133 -41.84 -34.14 75.30
N ARG A 134 -43.02 -34.52 74.82
CA ARG A 134 -44.26 -33.75 75.08
C ARG A 134 -44.81 -33.92 76.50
N LEU A 135 -44.33 -34.90 77.26
CA LEU A 135 -44.75 -35.17 78.64
C LEU A 135 -43.85 -34.48 79.67
N GLY A 136 -42.75 -33.86 79.24
CA GLY A 136 -41.81 -33.12 80.06
C GLY A 136 -40.56 -33.90 80.48
N ASN A 137 -40.36 -35.13 80.00
CA ASN A 137 -39.14 -35.90 80.28
C ASN A 137 -37.98 -35.38 79.42
N SER A 138 -36.84 -35.07 80.05
CA SER A 138 -35.68 -34.47 79.36
C SER A 138 -34.53 -35.45 79.21
N LEU A 139 -34.03 -35.56 77.98
CA LEU A 139 -32.73 -36.13 77.65
C LEU A 139 -31.67 -35.03 77.77
N VAL A 140 -30.58 -35.30 78.47
CA VAL A 140 -29.35 -34.51 78.43
C VAL A 140 -28.21 -35.43 78.02
N LYS A 141 -27.56 -35.13 76.91
CA LYS A 141 -26.36 -35.85 76.45
C LYS A 141 -25.19 -34.86 76.41
N SER A 142 -24.13 -35.21 77.12
CA SER A 142 -22.88 -34.47 77.09
C SER A 142 -21.72 -35.35 76.63
N TRP A 143 -20.79 -34.76 75.89
CA TRP A 143 -19.55 -35.40 75.45
C TRP A 143 -18.49 -34.34 75.14
N THR A 144 -17.23 -34.76 75.06
CA THR A 144 -16.11 -33.86 74.74
C THR A 144 -15.57 -34.12 73.35
N VAL A 145 -15.11 -33.08 72.68
CA VAL A 145 -14.30 -33.12 71.44
C VAL A 145 -13.03 -32.33 71.66
N ASN A 146 -11.98 -32.56 70.87
CA ASN A 146 -10.72 -31.83 70.97
C ASN A 146 -10.50 -30.96 69.73
N ILE A 147 -10.27 -29.66 69.89
CA ILE A 147 -9.95 -28.78 68.77
C ILE A 147 -8.44 -28.71 68.60
N ALA A 148 -7.96 -28.98 67.39
CA ALA A 148 -6.56 -28.93 66.99
C ALA A 148 -6.45 -28.28 65.60
N ALA A 149 -7.04 -27.09 65.48
CA ALA A 149 -7.04 -26.33 64.24
C ALA A 149 -5.63 -25.76 63.99
N PRO A 150 -5.00 -26.02 62.83
CA PRO A 150 -3.69 -25.47 62.52
C PRO A 150 -3.79 -24.00 62.06
N PRO A 151 -2.68 -23.25 62.12
CA PRO A 151 -2.62 -21.89 61.59
C PRO A 151 -3.06 -21.79 60.12
N VAL A 152 -3.81 -20.73 59.80
CA VAL A 152 -4.29 -20.43 58.45
C VAL A 152 -3.60 -19.20 57.87
N PHE A 153 -3.39 -19.22 56.55
CA PHE A 153 -2.71 -18.14 55.82
C PHE A 153 -3.68 -17.42 54.87
N ALA A 154 -3.57 -16.10 54.81
CA ALA A 154 -4.42 -15.22 53.99
C ALA A 154 -3.64 -13.97 53.51
N ASP A 155 -4.30 -13.14 52.70
CA ASP A 155 -3.79 -11.83 52.26
C ASP A 155 -2.41 -11.88 51.57
N MET A 156 -2.15 -12.90 50.76
CA MET A 156 -0.88 -13.10 50.06
C MET A 156 -0.61 -11.98 49.03
N SER A 157 0.60 -11.43 49.05
CA SER A 157 1.12 -10.48 48.06
C SER A 157 2.56 -10.85 47.66
N PRO A 158 2.89 -10.93 46.35
CA PRO A 158 1.96 -10.83 45.23
C PRO A 158 0.85 -11.89 45.27
N PRO A 159 -0.38 -11.57 44.79
CA PRO A 159 -1.49 -12.52 44.79
C PRO A 159 -1.18 -13.80 44.00
N ASN A 160 -1.78 -14.92 44.40
CA ASN A 160 -1.60 -16.19 43.70
C ASN A 160 -2.03 -16.09 42.22
N GLY A 161 -1.15 -16.51 41.31
CA GLY A 161 -1.32 -16.44 39.86
C GLY A 161 -1.13 -15.05 39.26
N SER A 162 -0.72 -14.03 40.03
CA SER A 162 -0.48 -12.69 39.51
C SER A 162 0.84 -12.59 38.74
N THR A 163 0.91 -11.61 37.83
CA THR A 163 2.18 -11.11 37.30
C THR A 163 2.54 -9.86 38.09
N ALA A 164 3.70 -9.87 38.72
CA ALA A 164 4.19 -8.78 39.55
C ALA A 164 5.33 -8.05 38.83
N ILE A 165 5.40 -6.74 39.09
CA ILE A 165 6.60 -5.94 38.88
C ILE A 165 7.72 -6.54 39.73
N VAL A 166 8.97 -6.11 39.53
CA VAL A 166 10.03 -6.20 40.56
C VAL A 166 9.61 -5.38 41.79
N ASN A 167 8.55 -5.81 42.48
CA ASN A 167 8.13 -5.31 43.76
C ASN A 167 8.87 -6.19 44.76
N ASN A 168 9.82 -5.59 45.48
CA ASN A 168 10.71 -6.32 46.35
C ASN A 168 10.01 -6.82 47.63
N LEU A 169 8.68 -6.88 47.71
CA LEU A 169 7.97 -7.24 48.93
C LEU A 169 7.11 -8.48 48.74
N ILE A 170 7.47 -9.55 49.45
CA ILE A 170 6.63 -10.71 49.70
C ILE A 170 5.90 -10.50 51.02
N PHE A 171 4.60 -10.76 51.04
CA PHE A 171 3.76 -10.59 52.22
C PHE A 171 2.73 -11.72 52.30
N VAL A 172 2.48 -12.20 53.51
CA VAL A 172 1.37 -13.12 53.83
C VAL A 172 0.96 -12.91 55.28
N LYS A 173 -0.33 -13.03 55.57
CA LYS A 173 -0.85 -12.99 56.93
C LYS A 173 -1.08 -14.40 57.44
N VAL A 174 -0.61 -14.70 58.64
CA VAL A 174 -0.90 -15.93 59.37
C VAL A 174 -1.80 -15.62 60.58
N SER A 175 -2.81 -16.44 60.81
CA SER A 175 -3.70 -16.34 61.95
C SER A 175 -4.08 -17.72 62.45
N ASP A 176 -4.41 -17.81 63.73
CA ASP A 176 -4.88 -19.05 64.35
C ASP A 176 -5.99 -18.74 65.36
N ASN A 177 -6.82 -19.72 65.71
CA ASN A 177 -7.80 -19.58 66.79
C ASN A 177 -7.15 -19.61 68.18
N SER A 178 -5.89 -20.02 68.27
CA SER A 178 -4.99 -19.82 69.42
C SER A 178 -3.89 -18.79 69.09
N GLN A 179 -2.67 -18.97 69.62
CA GLN A 179 -1.50 -18.17 69.28
C GLN A 179 -0.61 -18.92 68.30
N VAL A 180 -0.09 -18.20 67.29
CA VAL A 180 0.96 -18.70 66.41
C VAL A 180 2.29 -18.74 67.16
N ASP A 181 3.01 -19.85 67.11
CA ASP A 181 4.39 -19.93 67.60
C ASP A 181 5.31 -19.21 66.60
N ALA A 182 5.71 -17.99 66.96
CA ALA A 182 6.58 -17.16 66.12
C ALA A 182 7.91 -17.83 65.75
N GLN A 183 8.44 -18.75 66.55
CA GLN A 183 9.70 -19.45 66.27
C GLN A 183 9.54 -20.58 65.26
N SER A 184 8.31 -21.04 65.05
CA SER A 184 7.98 -22.10 64.09
C SER A 184 7.77 -21.59 62.66
N ILE A 185 7.62 -20.27 62.47
CA ILE A 185 7.34 -19.68 61.16
C ILE A 185 8.51 -19.95 60.20
N ARG A 186 8.19 -20.41 58.99
CA ARG A 186 9.10 -20.64 57.89
C ARG A 186 8.57 -19.94 56.65
N LEU A 187 9.48 -19.32 55.90
CA LEU A 187 9.20 -18.72 54.60
C LEU A 187 10.33 -19.13 53.65
N ALA A 188 9.98 -19.58 52.45
CA ALA A 188 10.94 -19.98 51.42
C ALA A 188 10.46 -19.55 50.03
N ILE A 189 11.39 -19.39 49.10
CA ILE A 189 11.14 -18.95 47.71
C ILE A 189 11.75 -19.97 46.76
N ASP A 190 10.95 -20.42 45.79
CA ASP A 190 11.22 -21.39 44.71
C ASP A 190 11.57 -22.83 45.14
N ASP A 191 12.29 -22.95 46.25
CA ASP A 191 12.61 -24.21 46.89
C ASP A 191 12.06 -24.19 48.33
N PRO A 192 11.14 -25.10 48.70
CA PRO A 192 10.54 -25.13 50.04
C PRO A 192 11.55 -25.38 51.18
N PHE A 193 12.78 -25.79 50.86
CA PHE A 193 13.84 -26.02 51.86
C PHE A 193 14.82 -24.85 51.99
N SER A 194 14.79 -23.88 51.07
CA SER A 194 15.67 -22.71 51.05
C SER A 194 15.02 -21.53 51.76
N LEU A 195 15.14 -21.50 53.10
CA LEU A 195 14.51 -20.50 53.95
C LEU A 195 15.10 -19.10 53.72
N VAL A 196 14.23 -18.08 53.79
CA VAL A 196 14.60 -16.66 53.76
C VAL A 196 14.35 -16.00 55.12
N ASP A 197 15.14 -14.98 55.45
CA ASP A 197 14.92 -14.15 56.63
C ASP A 197 13.72 -13.24 56.41
N PHE A 198 12.76 -13.21 57.34
CA PHE A 198 11.54 -12.41 57.23
C PHE A 198 11.33 -11.53 58.47
N THR A 199 10.44 -10.54 58.34
CA THR A 199 9.91 -9.76 59.47
C THR A 199 8.51 -10.25 59.82
N TYR A 200 8.27 -10.55 61.09
CA TYR A 200 6.96 -10.95 61.62
C TYR A 200 6.43 -9.91 62.61
N ASP A 201 5.22 -9.42 62.38
CA ASP A 201 4.47 -8.58 63.32
C ASP A 201 3.41 -9.42 64.04
N PRO A 202 3.58 -9.72 65.35
CA PRO A 202 2.61 -10.53 66.10
C PRO A 202 1.28 -9.80 66.36
N ALA A 203 1.21 -8.47 66.24
CA ALA A 203 -0.04 -7.74 66.44
C ALA A 203 -1.00 -7.89 65.26
N THR A 204 -0.45 -7.99 64.05
CA THR A 204 -1.23 -8.12 62.80
C THR A 204 -1.19 -9.51 62.20
N GLY A 205 -0.27 -10.38 62.64
CA GLY A 205 0.00 -11.68 62.03
C GLY A 205 0.73 -11.58 60.69
N SER A 206 1.33 -10.42 60.38
CA SER A 206 1.95 -10.16 59.09
C SER A 206 3.35 -10.73 59.02
N ILE A 207 3.62 -11.56 58.01
CA ILE A 207 4.94 -12.01 57.60
C ILE A 207 5.32 -11.22 56.35
N SER A 208 6.48 -10.57 56.36
CA SER A 208 6.97 -9.77 55.24
C SER A 208 8.44 -10.04 54.95
N TYR A 209 8.80 -10.08 53.67
CA TYR A 209 10.17 -10.26 53.22
C TYR A 209 10.49 -9.26 52.13
N ASN A 210 11.54 -8.46 52.34
CA ASN A 210 12.03 -7.51 51.35
C ASN A 210 13.15 -8.15 50.51
N VAL A 211 12.84 -8.55 49.29
CA VAL A 211 13.76 -9.14 48.32
C VAL A 211 14.95 -8.19 48.05
N PRO A 212 16.19 -8.62 48.31
CA PRO A 212 17.38 -7.80 48.03
C PRO A 212 17.58 -7.54 46.53
N ALA A 213 18.25 -6.43 46.18
CA ALA A 213 18.68 -6.17 44.80
C ALA A 213 19.62 -7.28 44.28
N PRO A 214 19.50 -7.72 43.01
CA PRO A 214 18.74 -7.11 41.91
C PRO A 214 17.23 -7.47 41.87
N GLY A 215 16.71 -8.20 42.85
CA GLY A 215 15.33 -8.71 42.87
C GLY A 215 15.26 -10.18 42.44
N LEU A 216 14.04 -10.67 42.23
CA LEU A 216 13.80 -11.97 41.60
C LEU A 216 14.00 -11.87 40.08
N ALA A 217 14.44 -12.96 39.45
CA ALA A 217 14.65 -13.00 38.01
C ALA A 217 13.31 -13.10 37.25
N ASP A 218 13.32 -12.91 35.93
CA ASP A 218 12.14 -13.16 35.12
C ASP A 218 11.73 -14.63 35.16
N GLY A 219 10.44 -14.87 35.37
CA GLY A 219 9.87 -16.21 35.40
C GLY A 219 8.88 -16.43 36.54
N ASN A 220 8.40 -17.66 36.65
CA ASN A 220 7.47 -18.05 37.69
C ASN A 220 8.22 -18.36 38.99
N HIS A 221 7.80 -17.71 40.07
CA HIS A 221 8.31 -17.92 41.43
C HIS A 221 7.22 -18.51 42.32
N THR A 222 7.61 -19.42 43.22
CA THR A 222 6.68 -20.05 44.17
C THR A 222 7.11 -19.75 45.61
N ILE A 223 6.20 -19.25 46.42
CA ILE A 223 6.43 -19.00 47.85
C ILE A 223 5.86 -20.16 48.65
N TYR A 224 6.59 -20.57 49.68
CA TYR A 224 6.18 -21.55 50.66
C TYR A 224 6.20 -20.90 52.04
N ALA A 225 5.10 -20.98 52.78
CA ALA A 225 5.02 -20.53 54.15
C ALA A 225 4.43 -21.64 55.04
N SER A 226 5.01 -21.82 56.23
CA SER A 226 4.44 -22.70 57.25
C SER A 226 4.63 -22.11 58.64
N ALA A 227 3.75 -22.50 59.56
CA ALA A 227 3.80 -22.11 60.96
C ALA A 227 3.07 -23.16 61.80
N LYS A 228 3.42 -23.23 63.07
CA LYS A 228 2.73 -24.01 64.08
C LYS A 228 2.01 -23.08 65.05
N ASP A 229 0.92 -23.58 65.61
CA ASP A 229 0.36 -23.02 66.83
C ASP A 229 1.19 -23.43 68.06
N MET A 230 0.79 -22.98 69.25
CA MET A 230 1.43 -23.31 70.51
C MET A 230 1.22 -24.77 70.96
N ALA A 231 0.24 -25.49 70.42
CA ALA A 231 0.03 -26.93 70.65
C ALA A 231 0.86 -27.81 69.70
N GLY A 232 1.46 -27.21 68.67
CA GLY A 232 2.31 -27.86 67.69
C GLY A 232 1.60 -28.35 66.43
N ASN A 233 0.34 -27.96 66.19
CA ASN A 233 -0.33 -28.29 64.92
C ASN A 233 0.25 -27.40 63.81
N GLU A 234 0.57 -27.97 62.66
CA GLU A 234 1.28 -27.29 61.58
C GLU A 234 0.33 -26.93 60.44
N GLY A 235 0.31 -25.65 60.09
CA GLY A 235 -0.34 -25.12 58.91
C GLY A 235 0.69 -24.72 57.85
N SER A 236 0.36 -24.93 56.58
CA SER A 236 1.23 -24.55 55.46
C SER A 236 0.43 -24.05 54.25
N VAL A 237 1.00 -23.13 53.50
CA VAL A 237 0.48 -22.64 52.21
C VAL A 237 1.61 -22.52 51.18
N SER A 238 1.27 -22.70 49.92
CA SER A 238 2.12 -22.33 48.80
C SER A 238 1.33 -21.58 47.74
N TRP A 239 1.92 -20.56 47.15
CA TRP A 239 1.33 -19.81 46.04
C TRP A 239 2.41 -19.37 45.06
N SER A 240 2.03 -19.11 43.82
CA SER A 240 2.97 -18.72 42.77
C SER A 240 2.61 -17.38 42.14
N PHE A 241 3.60 -16.67 41.62
CA PHE A 241 3.43 -15.46 40.82
C PHE A 241 4.54 -15.39 39.76
N THR A 242 4.32 -14.63 38.69
CA THR A 242 5.32 -14.43 37.64
C THR A 242 5.99 -13.07 37.81
N VAL A 243 7.32 -13.04 37.79
CA VAL A 243 8.12 -11.81 37.70
C VAL A 243 8.46 -11.56 36.25
N GLN A 244 8.31 -10.31 35.83
CA GLN A 244 8.63 -9.89 34.46
C GLN A 244 9.30 -8.51 34.49
N ALA A 245 10.62 -8.51 34.34
CA ALA A 245 11.48 -7.34 34.27
C ALA A 245 11.94 -7.14 32.83
N GLY A 246 11.33 -6.16 32.16
CA GLY A 246 11.76 -5.77 30.83
C GLY A 246 10.98 -4.57 30.35
N SER A 247 11.67 -3.46 30.10
CA SER A 247 11.11 -2.34 29.38
C SER A 247 10.75 -2.78 27.94
N PRO A 248 9.65 -2.30 27.35
CA PRO A 248 9.30 -2.60 25.96
C PRO A 248 10.46 -2.30 25.00
N PRO A 249 11.00 -3.25 24.22
CA PRO A 249 11.92 -2.92 23.14
C PRO A 249 11.30 -1.92 22.16
N LEU A 250 12.08 -0.90 21.83
CA LEU A 250 11.76 0.13 20.86
C LEU A 250 12.50 -0.12 19.56
N THR A 251 11.82 0.05 18.42
CA THR A 251 12.44 0.00 17.09
C THR A 251 12.04 1.22 16.29
N PHE A 252 13.04 1.88 15.68
CA PHE A 252 12.89 3.14 14.96
C PHE A 252 13.00 2.88 13.46
N ALA A 253 11.90 3.02 12.72
CA ALA A 253 11.88 2.74 11.28
C ALA A 253 12.67 3.80 10.48
N ASP A 254 12.69 5.03 11.00
CA ASP A 254 13.17 6.23 10.31
C ASP A 254 14.56 6.68 10.78
N GLU A 255 15.28 5.82 11.50
CA GLU A 255 16.62 6.15 12.03
C GLU A 255 17.61 6.44 10.89
N GLY A 256 18.11 7.67 10.88
CA GLY A 256 19.05 8.17 9.87
C GLY A 256 18.44 8.43 8.50
N GLN A 257 17.11 8.36 8.36
CA GLN A 257 16.46 8.64 7.08
C GLN A 257 16.53 10.12 6.70
N ILE A 258 16.50 10.37 5.38
CA ILE A 258 16.40 11.69 4.78
C ILE A 258 15.06 11.75 4.05
N PHE A 259 14.17 12.62 4.49
CA PHE A 259 12.88 12.86 3.87
C PHE A 259 12.99 14.02 2.89
N ASP A 260 12.50 13.84 1.66
CA ASP A 260 12.43 14.87 0.61
C ASP A 260 11.08 15.63 0.63
N ILE A 261 10.35 15.52 1.73
CA ILE A 261 9.07 16.17 2.00
C ILE A 261 9.09 16.81 3.39
N HIS A 262 8.41 17.94 3.53
CA HIS A 262 8.33 18.68 4.80
C HIS A 262 7.37 18.07 5.83
N ASN A 263 6.52 17.13 5.45
CA ASN A 263 5.54 16.50 6.34
C ASN A 263 5.75 14.97 6.45
N PRO A 264 6.95 14.51 6.88
CA PRO A 264 7.22 13.09 6.97
C PRO A 264 6.41 12.46 8.11
N VAL A 265 5.82 11.29 7.86
CA VAL A 265 5.16 10.51 8.91
C VAL A 265 6.20 9.68 9.65
N ILE A 266 6.38 9.95 10.93
CA ILE A 266 7.37 9.28 11.76
C ILE A 266 6.70 8.17 12.57
N THR A 267 7.25 6.96 12.50
CA THR A 267 6.65 5.79 13.16
C THR A 267 7.64 5.07 14.08
N VAL A 268 7.22 4.86 15.33
CA VAL A 268 7.92 4.01 16.29
C VAL A 268 7.13 2.74 16.51
N ASN A 269 7.76 1.59 16.31
CA ASN A 269 7.15 0.29 16.64
C ASN A 269 7.55 -0.10 18.06
N ILE A 270 6.54 -0.42 18.88
CA ILE A 270 6.67 -0.78 20.28
C ILE A 270 6.24 -2.24 20.42
N LYS A 271 7.10 -3.07 20.99
CA LYS A 271 6.78 -4.45 21.34
C LYS A 271 7.07 -4.68 22.81
N SER A 272 6.14 -5.29 23.53
CA SER A 272 6.30 -5.67 24.92
C SER A 272 5.89 -7.13 25.12
N ASN A 273 6.32 -7.72 26.23
CA ASN A 273 5.90 -9.04 26.70
C ASN A 273 4.59 -8.97 27.53
N VAL A 274 4.16 -7.77 27.92
CA VAL A 274 2.85 -7.46 28.54
C VAL A 274 2.14 -6.36 27.78
N ARG A 275 0.90 -6.04 28.19
CA ARG A 275 0.10 -4.98 27.59
C ARG A 275 0.85 -3.64 27.67
N ILE A 276 0.95 -2.93 26.55
CA ILE A 276 1.52 -1.57 26.51
C ILE A 276 0.51 -0.61 27.16
N ASN A 277 0.96 0.45 27.84
CA ASN A 277 0.06 1.50 28.30
C ASN A 277 -0.35 2.38 27.12
N GLU A 278 -1.66 2.55 26.92
CA GLU A 278 -2.19 3.49 25.94
C GLU A 278 -1.98 4.96 26.35
N THR A 279 -1.77 5.22 27.65
CA THR A 279 -1.55 6.57 28.20
C THR A 279 -0.12 6.73 28.72
N GLY A 280 0.41 7.96 28.66
CA GLY A 280 1.76 8.26 29.14
C GLY A 280 2.88 8.00 28.12
N ASN A 281 2.54 7.65 26.88
CA ASN A 281 3.48 7.65 25.76
C ASN A 281 3.83 9.09 25.39
N VAL A 282 5.12 9.41 25.37
CA VAL A 282 5.61 10.76 25.06
C VAL A 282 6.62 10.66 23.93
N MET A 283 6.36 11.39 22.85
CA MET A 283 7.35 11.64 21.81
C MET A 283 7.78 13.10 21.87
N GLN A 284 9.06 13.37 21.63
CA GLN A 284 9.62 14.71 21.58
C GLN A 284 10.46 14.88 20.32
N VAL A 285 10.40 16.07 19.73
CA VAL A 285 11.25 16.52 18.62
C VAL A 285 12.08 17.70 19.14
N ASN A 286 13.41 17.59 19.05
CA ASN A 286 14.38 18.56 19.59
C ASN A 286 14.10 18.94 21.05
N GLY A 287 13.69 17.94 21.86
CA GLY A 287 13.35 18.11 23.28
C GLY A 287 12.00 18.80 23.56
N GLN A 288 11.16 19.03 22.53
CA GLN A 288 9.80 19.54 22.69
C GLN A 288 8.77 18.42 22.48
N PRO A 289 7.79 18.24 23.40
CA PRO A 289 6.71 17.25 23.22
C PRO A 289 5.90 17.51 21.95
N VAL A 290 5.58 16.43 21.23
CA VAL A 290 4.72 16.47 20.05
C VAL A 290 3.47 15.60 20.25
N ASP A 291 2.41 15.90 19.50
CA ASP A 291 1.18 15.13 19.50
C ASP A 291 1.36 13.87 18.64
N ALA A 292 1.74 12.78 19.28
CA ALA A 292 1.90 11.48 18.63
C ALA A 292 0.77 10.54 19.05
N VAL A 293 0.21 9.82 18.08
CA VAL A 293 -0.94 8.94 18.27
C VAL A 293 -0.45 7.52 18.50
N PHE A 294 -0.85 6.91 19.62
CA PHE A 294 -0.60 5.50 19.89
C PHE A 294 -1.77 4.64 19.42
N THR A 295 -1.46 3.55 18.72
CA THR A 295 -2.44 2.56 18.26
C THR A 295 -1.91 1.16 18.53
N TYR A 296 -2.74 0.28 19.10
CA TYR A 296 -2.36 -1.14 19.21
C TYR A 296 -2.29 -1.80 17.84
N LYS A 297 -1.57 -2.90 17.73
CA LYS A 297 -1.62 -3.73 16.54
C LYS A 297 -3.00 -4.39 16.43
N GLY A 298 -3.61 -4.24 15.28
CA GLY A 298 -4.93 -4.76 15.01
C GLY A 298 -5.33 -4.59 13.55
N HIS A 299 -6.57 -4.93 13.28
CA HIS A 299 -7.21 -4.73 12.00
C HIS A 299 -8.64 -4.24 12.20
N TRP A 300 -9.23 -3.69 11.15
CA TRP A 300 -10.63 -3.32 11.18
C TRP A 300 -11.49 -4.54 10.87
N GLU A 301 -12.37 -4.90 11.80
CA GLU A 301 -13.40 -5.92 11.62
C GLU A 301 -14.76 -5.27 11.40
N GLN A 302 -15.62 -5.97 10.66
CA GLN A 302 -16.99 -5.55 10.40
C GLN A 302 -17.94 -6.41 11.24
N ASP A 303 -18.83 -5.79 12.01
CA ASP A 303 -19.87 -6.52 12.74
C ASP A 303 -20.83 -7.20 11.74
N THR A 304 -20.67 -8.50 11.57
CA THR A 304 -21.47 -9.32 10.64
C THR A 304 -22.95 -9.42 11.03
N CYS A 305 -23.34 -9.07 12.26
CA CYS A 305 -24.73 -9.11 12.71
C CYS A 305 -25.51 -7.84 12.39
N THR A 306 -24.86 -6.68 12.33
CA THR A 306 -25.52 -5.39 12.06
C THR A 306 -25.08 -4.75 10.75
N GLY A 307 -23.90 -5.08 10.22
CA GLY A 307 -23.35 -4.53 8.97
C GLY A 307 -23.08 -3.02 8.99
N LEU A 308 -23.23 -2.38 10.15
CA LEU A 308 -23.24 -0.92 10.30
C LEU A 308 -22.04 -0.39 11.09
N ASP A 309 -21.44 -1.20 11.97
CA ASP A 309 -20.32 -0.79 12.81
C ASP A 309 -19.03 -1.51 12.37
N SER A 310 -18.01 -0.72 12.01
CA SER A 310 -16.63 -1.19 11.88
C SER A 310 -15.90 -0.85 13.18
N TYR A 311 -15.28 -1.84 13.80
CA TYR A 311 -14.49 -1.63 15.01
C TYR A 311 -13.06 -2.09 14.78
N TYR A 312 -12.12 -1.41 15.44
CA TYR A 312 -10.72 -1.84 15.40
C TYR A 312 -10.54 -3.02 16.34
N ALA A 313 -10.46 -4.21 15.77
CA ALA A 313 -10.14 -5.41 16.51
C ALA A 313 -8.65 -5.40 16.83
N VAL A 314 -8.34 -5.28 18.12
CA VAL A 314 -6.95 -5.36 18.59
C VAL A 314 -6.48 -6.80 18.52
N ASP A 315 -5.53 -7.08 17.63
CA ASP A 315 -4.88 -8.38 17.49
C ASP A 315 -3.89 -8.64 18.62
N SER A 316 -3.24 -7.58 19.12
CA SER A 316 -2.28 -7.67 20.21
C SER A 316 -2.23 -6.41 21.03
N TYR A 317 -2.47 -6.54 22.33
CA TYR A 317 -2.24 -5.47 23.30
C TYR A 317 -0.75 -5.30 23.67
N ASN A 318 0.10 -6.20 23.19
CA ASN A 318 1.53 -6.26 23.46
C ASN A 318 2.37 -5.65 22.33
N GLU A 319 1.73 -5.28 21.22
CA GLU A 319 2.36 -4.64 20.07
C GLU A 319 1.56 -3.38 19.71
N GLY A 320 2.24 -2.31 19.33
CA GLY A 320 1.60 -1.06 18.92
C GLY A 320 2.56 -0.13 18.19
N THR A 321 2.00 0.91 17.60
CA THR A 321 2.74 1.97 16.91
C THR A 321 2.46 3.31 17.56
N LEU A 322 3.50 4.13 17.65
CA LEU A 322 3.39 5.54 18.00
C LEU A 322 3.73 6.35 16.75
N VAL A 323 2.77 7.11 16.25
CA VAL A 323 2.85 7.81 14.96
C VAL A 323 2.81 9.31 15.19
N TYR A 324 3.78 10.04 14.64
CA TYR A 324 3.80 11.49 14.61
C TYR A 324 3.68 12.00 13.17
N SER A 325 2.67 12.83 12.92
CA SER A 325 2.37 13.41 11.62
C SER A 325 2.46 14.95 11.70
N PRO A 326 3.65 15.55 11.49
CA PRO A 326 3.81 16.99 11.47
C PRO A 326 3.00 17.62 10.33
N ALA A 327 2.48 18.83 10.55
CA ALA A 327 1.90 19.62 9.47
C ALA A 327 2.96 20.06 8.46
N SER A 328 4.12 20.50 8.96
CA SER A 328 5.32 20.85 8.20
C SER A 328 6.50 20.93 9.17
N LEU A 329 7.67 20.49 8.72
CA LEU A 329 8.99 20.64 9.32
C LEU A 329 9.82 21.45 8.33
N ASP A 330 10.77 22.23 8.82
CA ASP A 330 11.75 22.93 7.98
C ASP A 330 12.85 21.96 7.57
N ASP A 331 13.62 22.28 6.54
CA ASP A 331 14.82 21.52 6.22
C ASP A 331 15.85 21.57 7.37
N GLY A 332 16.42 20.41 7.68
CA GLY A 332 17.40 20.27 8.74
C GLY A 332 17.39 18.91 9.43
N ALA A 333 18.35 18.74 10.34
CA ALA A 333 18.44 17.56 11.18
C ALA A 333 17.55 17.71 12.42
N TYR A 334 16.80 16.66 12.74
CA TYR A 334 15.92 16.57 13.90
C TYR A 334 16.35 15.44 14.82
N GLU A 335 16.36 15.70 16.13
CA GLU A 335 16.56 14.70 17.17
C GLU A 335 15.20 14.32 17.77
N LEU A 336 14.87 13.03 17.76
CA LEU A 336 13.67 12.52 18.41
C LEU A 336 14.02 11.72 19.64
N SER A 337 13.12 11.79 20.61
CA SER A 337 13.10 10.85 21.72
C SER A 337 11.68 10.36 21.96
N VAL A 338 11.59 9.12 22.40
CA VAL A 338 10.33 8.50 22.81
C VAL A 338 10.48 7.94 24.21
N THR A 339 9.42 8.02 25.00
CA THR A 339 9.27 7.32 26.26
C THR A 339 7.90 6.63 26.28
N THR A 340 7.89 5.33 26.56
CA THR A 340 6.68 4.50 26.65
C THR A 340 6.76 3.62 27.90
N GLY A 341 5.63 3.05 28.32
CA GLY A 341 5.63 2.05 29.37
C GLY A 341 4.58 0.97 29.16
N ASP A 342 4.70 -0.11 29.92
CA ASP A 342 3.72 -1.19 29.93
C ASP A 342 2.76 -1.15 31.13
N SER A 343 1.76 -2.02 31.14
CA SER A 343 0.76 -2.13 32.20
C SER A 343 1.32 -2.53 33.56
N LEU A 344 2.59 -2.96 33.61
CA LEU A 344 3.34 -3.24 34.83
C LEU A 344 4.22 -2.04 35.25
N GLY A 345 4.18 -0.93 34.51
CA GLY A 345 4.93 0.28 34.83
C GLY A 345 6.40 0.24 34.41
N ASN A 346 6.84 -0.75 33.63
CA ASN A 346 8.20 -0.76 33.08
C ASN A 346 8.30 0.34 32.01
N LEU A 347 9.27 1.25 32.14
CA LEU A 347 9.47 2.36 31.19
C LEU A 347 10.60 2.06 30.21
N ALA A 348 10.38 2.31 28.92
CA ALA A 348 11.39 2.33 27.88
C ALA A 348 11.58 3.74 27.35
N SER A 349 12.84 4.14 27.13
CA SER A 349 13.18 5.40 26.46
C SER A 349 14.23 5.15 25.39
N GLY A 350 14.18 5.91 24.31
CA GLY A 350 15.20 5.88 23.25
C GLY A 350 15.19 7.16 22.42
N SER A 351 16.27 7.40 21.69
CA SER A 351 16.47 8.58 20.86
C SER A 351 17.16 8.25 19.55
N TRP A 352 16.78 8.93 18.47
CA TRP A 352 17.36 8.79 17.14
C TRP A 352 17.27 10.11 16.37
N THR A 353 17.87 10.17 15.18
CA THR A 353 17.83 11.37 14.34
C THR A 353 17.27 11.08 12.95
N PHE A 354 16.64 12.06 12.32
CA PHE A 354 16.35 12.07 10.88
C PHE A 354 16.68 13.45 10.28
N THR A 355 16.65 13.56 8.95
CA THR A 355 16.83 14.83 8.24
C THR A 355 15.67 15.10 7.30
N VAL A 356 15.22 16.36 7.23
CA VAL A 356 14.33 16.87 6.19
C VAL A 356 15.18 17.65 5.19
N ALA A 357 15.07 17.31 3.92
CA ALA A 357 15.83 17.90 2.81
C ALA A 357 15.00 17.86 1.52
N GLN A 358 13.92 18.63 1.47
CA GLN A 358 13.11 18.76 0.27
C GLN A 358 13.93 19.44 -0.84
N LYS A 359 13.75 18.97 -2.07
CA LYS A 359 14.42 19.54 -3.24
C LYS A 359 13.43 20.40 -4.03
N PRO A 360 13.92 21.45 -4.72
CA PRO A 360 13.11 22.17 -5.69
C PRO A 360 12.54 21.25 -6.77
N VAL A 361 11.35 21.53 -7.26
CA VAL A 361 10.69 20.80 -8.34
C VAL A 361 10.86 21.58 -9.65
N ILE A 362 11.35 20.92 -10.70
CA ILE A 362 11.46 21.50 -12.04
C ILE A 362 10.36 20.92 -12.93
N SER A 363 9.50 21.78 -13.48
CA SER A 363 8.34 21.41 -14.29
C SER A 363 8.19 22.34 -15.51
N GLY A 364 7.12 22.16 -16.31
CA GLY A 364 6.83 23.06 -17.42
C GLY A 364 7.90 23.12 -18.52
N LEU A 365 8.52 21.98 -18.84
CA LEU A 365 9.67 21.92 -19.76
C LEU A 365 9.28 22.35 -21.19
N GLU A 366 9.97 23.37 -21.69
CA GLU A 366 9.86 23.89 -23.05
C GLU A 366 11.21 23.84 -23.75
N PRO A 367 11.29 23.37 -25.02
CA PRO A 367 10.26 22.64 -25.74
C PRO A 367 9.90 21.32 -25.05
N LYS A 368 8.67 20.83 -25.24
CA LYS A 368 8.24 19.55 -24.67
C LYS A 368 9.22 18.45 -25.06
N THR A 369 9.54 17.55 -24.13
CA THR A 369 10.42 16.41 -24.36
C THR A 369 9.99 15.61 -25.59
N GLY A 370 10.93 15.37 -26.50
CA GLY A 370 10.73 14.63 -27.75
C GLY A 370 10.10 15.43 -28.90
N SER A 371 9.74 16.70 -28.69
CA SER A 371 9.12 17.52 -29.74
C SER A 371 10.05 17.76 -30.95
N THR A 372 9.44 17.91 -32.12
CA THR A 372 10.11 18.37 -33.35
C THR A 372 9.66 19.80 -33.66
N LEU A 373 10.62 20.69 -33.88
CA LEU A 373 10.38 22.12 -34.07
C LEU A 373 10.81 22.56 -35.47
N SER A 374 9.99 23.36 -36.13
CA SER A 374 10.28 23.95 -37.44
C SER A 374 11.07 25.26 -37.38
N THR A 375 11.50 25.66 -36.19
CA THR A 375 12.29 26.88 -35.96
C THR A 375 13.66 26.52 -35.39
N ARG A 376 14.68 27.22 -35.88
CA ARG A 376 16.08 27.08 -35.40
C ARG A 376 16.38 27.94 -34.19
N THR A 377 15.45 28.79 -33.76
CA THR A 377 15.57 29.65 -32.57
C THR A 377 14.43 29.38 -31.60
N PRO A 378 14.26 28.13 -31.11
CA PRO A 378 13.21 27.82 -30.15
C PRO A 378 13.41 28.55 -28.82
N ALA A 379 12.28 28.82 -28.15
CA ALA A 379 12.25 29.16 -26.74
C ALA A 379 12.49 27.89 -25.92
N ILE A 380 13.38 27.99 -24.94
CA ILE A 380 13.79 26.93 -24.02
C ILE A 380 13.50 27.43 -22.61
N GLY A 381 12.79 26.67 -21.80
CA GLY A 381 12.44 27.11 -20.47
C GLY A 381 11.86 26.02 -19.58
N ALA A 382 11.65 26.39 -18.33
CA ALA A 382 11.01 25.56 -17.31
C ALA A 382 10.52 26.46 -16.17
N VAL A 383 9.71 25.88 -15.29
CA VAL A 383 9.27 26.49 -14.03
C VAL A 383 9.89 25.71 -12.88
N ILE A 384 10.46 26.42 -11.92
CA ILE A 384 11.02 25.86 -10.69
C ILE A 384 10.14 26.30 -9.53
N SER A 385 9.71 25.38 -8.69
CA SER A 385 8.95 25.67 -7.48
C SER A 385 9.53 24.92 -6.29
N ASP A 386 9.46 25.53 -5.10
CA ASP A 386 9.82 24.87 -3.84
C ASP A 386 8.66 25.04 -2.84
N PRO A 387 7.57 24.28 -3.03
CA PRO A 387 6.32 24.52 -2.31
C PRO A 387 6.46 24.14 -0.83
N ASN A 388 6.41 25.17 0.03
CA ASN A 388 6.62 25.09 1.49
C ASN A 388 8.07 24.81 1.90
N GLY A 389 9.01 24.80 0.96
CA GLY A 389 10.44 24.71 1.23
C GLY A 389 11.17 26.04 1.27
N PRO A 390 12.49 26.00 1.49
CA PRO A 390 13.33 27.18 1.40
C PRO A 390 13.22 27.82 0.01
N ALA A 391 13.43 29.13 -0.09
CA ALA A 391 13.39 29.81 -1.38
C ALA A 391 14.43 29.20 -2.35
N VAL A 392 14.12 29.18 -3.65
CA VAL A 392 15.09 28.78 -4.68
C VAL A 392 16.27 29.76 -4.68
N ASP A 393 17.50 29.25 -4.59
CA ASP A 393 18.68 30.08 -4.76
C ASP A 393 18.84 30.43 -6.24
N LEU A 394 18.47 31.65 -6.63
CA LEU A 394 18.58 32.12 -8.01
C LEU A 394 20.03 32.06 -8.54
N ALA A 395 21.04 32.19 -7.67
CA ALA A 395 22.44 32.12 -8.06
C ALA A 395 22.91 30.68 -8.35
N SER A 396 22.14 29.67 -7.96
CA SER A 396 22.41 28.25 -8.22
C SER A 396 21.90 27.79 -9.59
N ILE A 397 21.00 28.54 -10.24
CA ILE A 397 20.35 28.13 -11.49
C ILE A 397 21.38 28.02 -12.63
N ARG A 398 21.47 26.84 -13.25
CA ARG A 398 22.32 26.58 -14.42
C ARG A 398 21.50 25.94 -15.53
N LEU A 399 21.43 26.60 -16.68
CA LEU A 399 20.83 26.06 -17.90
C LEU A 399 21.94 25.74 -18.90
N LEU A 400 21.98 24.51 -19.40
CA LEU A 400 22.90 24.04 -20.43
C LEU A 400 22.10 23.60 -21.66
N VAL A 401 22.54 24.03 -22.84
CA VAL A 401 22.03 23.57 -24.14
C VAL A 401 23.18 22.94 -24.90
N ASP A 402 23.06 21.67 -25.28
CA ASP A 402 24.12 20.84 -25.88
C ASP A 402 25.44 20.87 -25.10
N GLY A 403 25.31 20.80 -23.76
CA GLY A 403 26.46 20.84 -22.84
C GLY A 403 27.10 22.22 -22.68
N LYS A 404 26.60 23.27 -23.36
CA LYS A 404 27.07 24.65 -23.20
C LYS A 404 26.15 25.41 -22.26
N GLN A 405 26.73 26.00 -21.22
CA GLN A 405 25.99 26.86 -20.30
C GLN A 405 25.52 28.13 -21.02
N VAL A 406 24.25 28.47 -20.83
CA VAL A 406 23.61 29.69 -21.35
C VAL A 406 23.15 30.58 -20.20
N ILE A 407 22.83 31.84 -20.51
CA ILE A 407 22.31 32.81 -19.54
C ILE A 407 20.80 32.94 -19.79
N PRO A 408 19.93 32.35 -18.95
CA PRO A 408 18.50 32.52 -19.07
C PRO A 408 18.04 33.86 -18.49
N VAL A 409 16.85 34.28 -18.89
CA VAL A 409 16.04 35.27 -18.18
C VAL A 409 15.32 34.54 -17.05
N ILE A 410 15.41 35.07 -15.84
CA ILE A 410 14.80 34.52 -14.64
C ILE A 410 13.76 35.52 -14.16
N SER A 411 12.55 35.05 -13.86
CA SER A 411 11.48 35.86 -13.28
C SER A 411 10.79 35.11 -12.14
N GLU A 412 10.53 35.80 -11.04
CA GLU A 412 9.82 35.25 -9.88
C GLU A 412 8.40 35.80 -9.83
N ALA A 413 7.41 34.91 -9.74
CA ALA A 413 6.02 35.30 -9.56
C ALA A 413 5.28 34.23 -8.75
N GLY A 414 4.56 34.63 -7.69
CA GLY A 414 3.66 33.74 -6.95
C GLY A 414 4.33 32.56 -6.22
N GLY A 415 5.64 32.61 -5.95
CA GLY A 415 6.39 31.50 -5.33
C GLY A 415 7.02 30.52 -6.33
N GLU A 416 6.89 30.80 -7.64
CA GLU A 416 7.56 30.05 -8.70
C GLU A 416 8.64 30.90 -9.38
N VAL A 417 9.69 30.23 -9.84
CA VAL A 417 10.79 30.80 -10.61
C VAL A 417 10.72 30.29 -12.05
N THR A 418 10.36 31.17 -12.98
CA THR A 418 10.36 30.85 -14.41
C THR A 418 11.73 31.12 -15.00
N VAL A 419 12.28 30.11 -15.69
CA VAL A 419 13.53 30.18 -16.43
C VAL A 419 13.21 30.16 -17.92
N SER A 420 13.60 31.20 -18.65
CA SER A 420 13.31 31.35 -20.08
C SER A 420 14.55 31.77 -20.87
N PHE A 421 14.80 31.11 -21.99
CA PHE A 421 15.94 31.36 -22.87
C PHE A 421 15.51 31.24 -24.33
N VAL A 422 15.68 32.30 -25.12
CA VAL A 422 15.51 32.21 -26.58
C VAL A 422 16.85 31.84 -27.18
N SER A 423 16.92 30.67 -27.81
CA SER A 423 18.16 30.20 -28.41
C SER A 423 18.56 31.02 -29.64
N GLY A 424 19.88 31.13 -29.87
CA GLY A 424 20.41 31.48 -31.19
C GLY A 424 20.17 30.35 -32.19
N ALA A 425 20.56 30.53 -33.45
CA ALA A 425 20.34 29.52 -34.48
C ALA A 425 21.04 28.19 -34.12
N LEU A 426 20.24 27.22 -33.68
CA LEU A 426 20.66 25.86 -33.39
C LEU A 426 20.83 25.07 -34.70
N ALA A 427 21.53 23.94 -34.62
CA ALA A 427 21.80 23.10 -35.78
C ALA A 427 20.51 22.47 -36.30
N ASP A 428 20.27 22.59 -37.60
CA ASP A 428 19.09 21.99 -38.24
C ASP A 428 19.30 20.48 -38.45
N ASP A 429 18.21 19.74 -38.61
CA ASP A 429 18.20 18.28 -38.78
C ASP A 429 18.99 17.55 -37.67
N SER A 430 18.85 18.04 -36.43
CA SER A 430 19.63 17.54 -35.31
C SER A 430 18.86 17.58 -33.98
N PHE A 431 19.29 16.70 -33.06
CA PHE A 431 18.77 16.67 -31.72
C PHE A 431 19.55 17.61 -30.80
N HIS A 432 18.81 18.31 -29.94
CA HIS A 432 19.35 19.19 -28.92
C HIS A 432 19.00 18.68 -27.52
N ASN A 433 19.98 18.70 -26.62
CA ASN A 433 19.80 18.29 -25.22
C ASN A 433 19.83 19.53 -24.32
N VAL A 434 18.92 19.59 -23.36
CA VAL A 434 18.85 20.65 -22.36
C VAL A 434 18.99 20.04 -20.97
N SER A 435 19.76 20.70 -20.12
CA SER A 435 19.87 20.38 -18.69
C SER A 435 19.66 21.65 -17.88
N LEU A 436 18.74 21.62 -16.93
CA LEU A 436 18.50 22.69 -15.97
C LEU A 436 18.73 22.14 -14.56
N SER A 437 19.62 22.78 -13.80
CA SER A 437 19.81 22.51 -12.38
C SER A 437 19.54 23.75 -11.55
N ALA A 438 18.98 23.56 -10.37
CA ALA A 438 18.77 24.61 -9.37
C ALA A 438 18.88 24.01 -7.96
N ALA A 439 19.21 24.84 -7.00
CA ALA A 439 19.22 24.52 -5.59
C ALA A 439 18.30 25.48 -4.84
N ASP A 440 17.84 25.07 -3.67
CA ASP A 440 17.28 25.98 -2.67
C ASP A 440 18.39 26.74 -1.93
N ILE A 441 18.01 27.68 -1.05
CA ILE A 441 18.95 28.45 -0.21
C ILE A 441 19.69 27.60 0.85
N VAL A 442 19.25 26.37 1.10
CA VAL A 442 19.86 25.43 2.06
C VAL A 442 20.87 24.50 1.35
N GLY A 443 20.82 24.44 0.02
CA GLY A 443 21.74 23.71 -0.85
C GLY A 443 21.18 22.42 -1.44
N ASN A 444 19.88 22.11 -1.28
CA ASN A 444 19.29 20.91 -1.88
C ASN A 444 19.11 21.11 -3.38
N THR A 445 19.73 20.26 -4.20
CA THR A 445 19.78 20.42 -5.66
C THR A 445 18.78 19.54 -6.39
N ALA A 446 18.11 20.11 -7.39
CA ALA A 446 17.31 19.41 -8.39
C ALA A 446 17.90 19.58 -9.80
N THR A 447 17.67 18.60 -10.66
CA THR A 447 18.13 18.64 -12.06
C THR A 447 17.09 17.99 -12.97
N ALA A 448 16.73 18.68 -14.05
CA ALA A 448 15.91 18.16 -15.13
C ALA A 448 16.71 18.13 -16.43
N THR A 449 16.51 17.07 -17.22
CA THR A 449 17.10 16.94 -18.56
C THR A 449 16.03 16.58 -19.57
N TRP A 450 16.02 17.25 -20.72
CA TRP A 450 15.11 16.94 -21.81
C TRP A 450 15.77 17.14 -23.17
N LYS A 451 15.11 16.64 -24.21
CA LYS A 451 15.65 16.59 -25.57
C LYS A 451 14.56 16.97 -26.57
N PHE A 452 14.92 17.69 -27.61
CA PHE A 452 14.04 18.04 -28.72
C PHE A 452 14.79 17.97 -30.07
N TYR A 453 14.05 17.94 -31.16
CA TYR A 453 14.58 17.87 -32.53
C TYR A 453 14.27 19.16 -33.28
N ILE A 454 15.20 19.66 -34.08
CA ILE A 454 14.95 20.77 -34.99
C ILE A 454 14.92 20.24 -36.42
N ASN A 455 13.84 20.56 -37.12
CA ASN A 455 13.70 20.36 -38.55
C ASN A 455 12.98 21.57 -39.18
N SER A 456 13.76 22.60 -39.56
CA SER A 456 13.22 23.83 -40.13
C SER A 456 12.88 23.74 -41.62
N LYS A 457 13.20 22.61 -42.25
CA LYS A 457 12.91 22.33 -43.66
C LYS A 457 11.95 21.14 -43.73
N GLY A 458 10.72 21.36 -44.20
CA GLY A 458 9.75 20.27 -44.32
C GLY A 458 10.28 19.11 -45.17
N ASP A 459 9.89 17.87 -44.80
CA ASP A 459 10.24 16.68 -45.57
C ASP A 459 9.74 16.81 -47.03
N MET A 460 10.52 16.31 -48.01
CA MET A 460 10.10 16.34 -49.40
C MET A 460 8.90 15.40 -49.63
N ALA A 461 7.82 15.95 -50.20
CA ALA A 461 6.72 15.14 -50.69
C ALA A 461 7.19 14.23 -51.84
N VAL A 462 6.65 13.01 -51.91
CA VAL A 462 7.00 11.96 -52.88
C VAL A 462 6.81 12.40 -54.35
N ASP A 463 6.05 13.47 -54.57
CA ASP A 463 5.67 14.05 -55.85
C ASP A 463 6.23 15.47 -56.07
N ALA A 464 7.17 15.94 -55.24
CA ALA A 464 7.71 17.30 -55.35
C ALA A 464 8.41 17.53 -56.70
N GLN A 465 7.79 18.36 -57.56
CA GLN A 465 8.27 18.65 -58.92
C GLN A 465 9.20 19.88 -59.01
N SER A 466 9.44 20.60 -57.91
CA SER A 466 10.31 21.79 -57.91
C SER A 466 10.94 22.09 -56.55
N CYS A 467 12.09 22.79 -56.55
CA CYS A 467 12.82 23.23 -55.36
C CYS A 467 11.99 24.17 -54.45
N GLY A 468 10.98 24.87 -55.02
CA GLY A 468 10.13 25.83 -54.32
C GLY A 468 9.24 25.23 -53.22
N SER A 469 9.15 23.89 -53.16
CA SER A 469 8.40 23.17 -52.14
C SER A 469 9.09 23.14 -50.77
N CYS A 470 10.42 23.31 -50.72
CA CYS A 470 11.22 23.26 -49.48
C CYS A 470 12.17 24.46 -49.32
N HIS A 471 12.47 25.19 -50.40
CA HIS A 471 13.25 26.43 -50.39
C HIS A 471 12.41 27.61 -50.86
N ALA A 472 12.60 28.78 -50.27
CA ALA A 472 12.07 29.99 -50.88
C ALA A 472 12.81 30.22 -52.21
N LEU A 473 12.08 30.39 -53.32
CA LEU A 473 12.65 30.51 -54.67
C LEU A 473 13.65 31.68 -54.82
N ASN A 474 13.67 32.60 -53.85
CA ASN A 474 14.59 33.75 -53.79
C ASN A 474 15.92 33.46 -53.07
N GLU A 475 16.10 32.30 -52.40
CA GLU A 475 17.31 32.00 -51.63
C GLU A 475 18.52 31.61 -52.51
N TYR A 476 18.31 31.32 -53.80
CA TYR A 476 19.38 30.94 -54.75
C TYR A 476 19.49 31.82 -56.01
N ASP A 477 18.85 32.99 -56.02
CA ASP A 477 18.84 33.94 -57.16
C ASP A 477 20.16 34.72 -57.34
N LYS A 478 21.29 34.20 -56.82
CA LYS A 478 22.59 34.89 -56.80
C LYS A 478 23.64 34.35 -57.76
N TYR A 479 23.32 33.38 -58.61
CA TYR A 479 24.16 33.06 -59.76
C TYR A 479 23.42 33.41 -61.06
N GLU A 480 23.92 34.47 -61.68
CA GLU A 480 23.41 35.13 -62.88
C GLU A 480 22.89 34.17 -63.96
N HIS A 481 21.57 34.14 -64.15
CA HIS A 481 21.00 33.97 -65.49
C HIS A 481 20.31 35.27 -65.85
N SER A 482 21.15 36.23 -66.26
CA SER A 482 20.75 37.48 -66.87
C SER A 482 19.72 37.21 -67.98
N GLU A 483 18.55 37.83 -67.83
CA GLU A 483 17.67 38.25 -68.91
C GLU A 483 18.52 38.71 -70.12
N GLY A 484 18.60 37.85 -71.14
CA GLY A 484 19.24 38.17 -72.42
C GLY A 484 18.20 38.74 -73.39
N PRO A 485 18.57 39.77 -74.18
CA PRO A 485 17.61 40.59 -74.89
C PRO A 485 17.11 39.85 -76.13
N LEU A 486 15.85 39.43 -76.12
CA LEU A 486 14.94 39.35 -77.26
C LEU A 486 13.64 38.74 -76.71
N GLY A 487 12.66 39.60 -76.42
CA GLY A 487 11.33 39.21 -75.96
C GLY A 487 10.59 38.33 -76.97
N VAL A 488 10.90 37.03 -76.98
CA VAL A 488 10.18 36.01 -77.73
C VAL A 488 9.66 34.99 -76.74
N SER A 489 8.36 35.12 -76.45
CA SER A 489 7.57 34.08 -75.80
C SER A 489 7.66 32.80 -76.64
N VAL A 490 8.33 31.78 -76.13
CA VAL A 490 8.37 30.46 -76.77
C VAL A 490 7.16 29.66 -76.30
N THR A 491 5.97 30.06 -76.75
CA THR A 491 4.79 29.20 -76.73
C THR A 491 4.88 28.18 -77.87
N GLN A 492 5.84 27.24 -77.83
CA GLN A 492 5.74 25.90 -78.46
C GLN A 492 6.79 24.94 -77.85
N PRO A 493 6.43 23.68 -77.54
CA PRO A 493 7.29 22.75 -76.83
C PRO A 493 8.32 22.13 -77.80
N ASN A 494 9.60 22.38 -77.55
CA ASN A 494 10.68 21.61 -78.19
C ASN A 494 10.88 20.28 -77.41
N PRO A 495 10.75 19.08 -78.02
CA PRO A 495 10.69 17.82 -77.26
C PRO A 495 12.03 17.35 -76.67
N THR A 496 13.13 18.07 -76.88
CA THR A 496 14.48 17.55 -76.56
C THR A 496 15.23 18.28 -75.45
N HIS A 497 14.69 19.36 -74.88
CA HIS A 497 15.35 20.11 -73.81
C HIS A 497 14.38 20.44 -72.66
N PHE A 498 14.35 19.57 -71.65
CA PHE A 498 13.82 19.92 -70.33
C PHE A 498 14.92 20.64 -69.54
N TYR A 499 15.02 21.97 -69.65
CA TYR A 499 15.59 22.78 -68.56
C TYR A 499 14.54 22.91 -67.46
N SER A 500 14.18 21.77 -66.87
CA SER A 500 13.26 21.70 -65.77
C SER A 500 14.05 21.79 -64.47
N ASN A 501 13.49 22.54 -63.54
CA ASN A 501 13.80 22.66 -62.12
C ASN A 501 13.72 21.30 -61.40
N ARG A 502 14.48 20.29 -61.88
CA ARG A 502 14.43 18.88 -61.46
C ARG A 502 15.58 18.59 -60.50
N CYS A 503 15.25 17.88 -59.43
CA CYS A 503 16.16 17.51 -58.34
C CYS A 503 17.42 16.75 -58.80
N SER A 504 17.38 16.10 -59.98
CA SER A 504 18.47 15.27 -60.50
C SER A 504 19.75 16.03 -60.86
N HIS A 505 19.71 17.36 -61.01
CA HIS A 505 20.90 18.15 -61.39
C HIS A 505 21.88 18.40 -60.25
N CYS A 506 21.43 18.37 -58.99
CA CYS A 506 22.28 18.57 -57.81
C CYS A 506 22.48 17.30 -56.97
N HIS A 507 21.63 16.27 -57.16
CA HIS A 507 21.60 15.09 -56.29
C HIS A 507 22.00 13.76 -56.97
N TYR A 508 22.54 13.76 -58.19
CA TYR A 508 23.17 12.57 -58.77
C TYR A 508 24.69 12.69 -58.77
N THR A 509 25.38 11.66 -58.24
CA THR A 509 26.76 11.38 -58.61
C THR A 509 26.75 10.78 -60.02
N TYR A 510 27.45 11.42 -60.96
CA TYR A 510 27.60 10.92 -62.32
C TYR A 510 28.27 9.54 -62.29
N LYS A 511 27.53 8.47 -62.58
CA LYS A 511 28.13 7.25 -63.11
C LYS A 511 28.52 7.54 -64.56
N GLU A 512 29.76 7.19 -64.88
CA GLU A 512 30.44 7.33 -66.18
C GLU A 512 29.48 7.20 -67.37
N GLN A 513 29.42 8.26 -68.20
CA GLN A 513 28.64 8.23 -69.43
C GLN A 513 29.33 7.28 -70.43
N THR A 514 28.79 6.07 -70.60
CA THR A 514 29.21 5.19 -71.70
C THR A 514 28.66 5.71 -73.04
N CYS A 515 29.42 5.49 -74.12
CA CYS A 515 29.13 6.03 -75.46
C CYS A 515 27.71 5.79 -75.97
N GLY A 516 27.01 4.77 -75.47
CA GLY A 516 25.63 4.43 -75.85
C GLY A 516 24.65 5.59 -75.63
N TYR A 517 24.79 6.40 -74.58
CA TYR A 517 23.82 7.46 -74.28
C TYR A 517 23.71 8.52 -75.40
N CYS A 518 24.79 8.75 -76.14
CA CYS A 518 24.84 9.71 -77.25
C CYS A 518 24.71 9.06 -78.65
N HIS A 519 25.04 7.77 -78.80
CA HIS A 519 25.13 7.09 -80.11
C HIS A 519 24.03 6.04 -80.40
N ASN A 520 23.03 5.90 -79.53
CA ASN A 520 21.98 4.87 -79.60
C ASN A 520 21.12 4.81 -80.88
N ASN A 521 21.33 5.66 -81.89
CA ASN A 521 20.50 5.73 -83.10
C ASN A 521 21.24 5.52 -84.44
N TYR A 522 22.51 5.07 -84.46
CA TYR A 522 23.26 4.88 -85.71
C TYR A 522 23.87 3.47 -85.86
N ALA A 523 23.64 2.85 -87.03
CA ALA A 523 24.27 1.58 -87.44
C ALA A 523 25.68 1.84 -88.01
N ALA A 524 26.62 0.91 -87.78
CA ALA A 524 27.99 1.04 -88.28
C ALA A 524 28.02 1.06 -89.82
N GLY A 525 28.75 2.01 -90.42
CA GLY A 525 28.76 2.20 -91.87
C GLY A 525 29.87 3.13 -92.36
N TYR A 526 30.05 3.19 -93.68
CA TYR A 526 30.96 4.13 -94.33
C TYR A 526 30.18 5.32 -94.88
N ASN A 527 30.74 6.52 -94.77
CA ASN A 527 30.16 7.70 -95.43
C ASN A 527 30.52 7.74 -96.92
N ASP A 528 29.94 8.69 -97.66
CA ASP A 528 30.09 8.85 -99.11
C ASP A 528 31.53 9.16 -99.56
N ASP A 529 32.43 9.51 -98.63
CA ASP A 529 33.87 9.73 -98.86
C ASP A 529 34.73 8.49 -98.52
N GLY A 530 34.11 7.36 -98.17
CA GLY A 530 34.77 6.07 -97.94
C GLY A 530 35.46 5.91 -96.57
N VAL A 531 35.10 6.71 -95.57
CA VAL A 531 35.64 6.63 -94.20
C VAL A 531 34.68 5.86 -93.27
N TYR A 532 35.24 4.94 -92.48
CA TYR A 532 34.47 4.06 -91.58
C TYR A 532 33.98 4.81 -90.34
N ILE A 533 32.69 4.67 -90.01
CA ILE A 533 32.04 5.22 -88.82
C ILE A 533 31.51 4.05 -87.96
N PRO A 534 32.06 3.84 -86.75
CA PRO A 534 31.59 2.80 -85.83
C PRO A 534 30.17 3.07 -85.33
N GLY A 535 29.34 2.03 -85.29
CA GLY A 535 28.00 2.06 -84.66
C GLY A 535 28.03 1.58 -83.22
N ALA A 536 26.90 1.67 -82.52
CA ALA A 536 26.79 1.31 -81.10
C ALA A 536 27.19 -0.15 -80.75
N ASP A 537 27.23 -1.03 -81.77
CA ASP A 537 27.50 -2.47 -81.63
C ASP A 537 28.88 -2.90 -82.21
N ASP A 538 29.79 -1.95 -82.49
CA ASP A 538 31.11 -2.26 -83.07
C ASP A 538 32.06 -2.95 -82.05
N PRO A 539 32.51 -4.20 -82.31
CA PRO A 539 33.35 -4.96 -81.38
C PRO A 539 34.78 -4.42 -81.24
N SER A 540 35.18 -3.43 -82.03
CA SER A 540 36.50 -2.78 -81.91
C SER A 540 36.60 -1.76 -80.77
N ILE A 541 35.47 -1.39 -80.15
CA ILE A 541 35.42 -0.50 -78.98
C ILE A 541 35.29 -1.37 -77.72
N ALA A 542 36.40 -1.55 -76.99
CA ALA A 542 36.37 -2.28 -75.72
C ALA A 542 35.65 -1.45 -74.64
N ALA A 543 34.84 -2.10 -73.81
CA ALA A 543 34.15 -1.48 -72.68
C ALA A 543 35.17 -0.85 -71.71
N GLY A 544 35.13 0.48 -71.58
CA GLY A 544 35.99 1.25 -70.66
C GLY A 544 36.93 2.27 -71.30
N GLN A 545 36.84 2.57 -72.60
CA GLN A 545 37.57 3.71 -73.18
C GLN A 545 36.77 5.02 -73.06
N ASP A 546 37.44 6.06 -72.57
CA ASP A 546 36.88 7.39 -72.33
C ASP A 546 36.74 8.21 -73.63
N CYS A 547 35.79 9.14 -73.66
CA CYS A 547 35.37 9.91 -74.85
C CYS A 547 36.53 10.61 -75.59
N LEU A 548 37.64 10.89 -74.90
CA LEU A 548 38.84 11.53 -75.44
C LEU A 548 39.56 10.70 -76.51
N TYR A 549 39.46 9.37 -76.48
CA TYR A 549 40.20 8.50 -77.42
C TYR A 549 39.71 8.69 -78.87
N CYS A 550 38.40 8.84 -79.08
CA CYS A 550 37.79 9.00 -80.40
C CYS A 550 37.68 10.47 -80.87
N HIS A 551 37.69 11.43 -79.94
CA HIS A 551 37.49 12.87 -80.25
C HIS A 551 38.75 13.74 -80.11
N SER A 552 39.94 13.15 -79.96
CA SER A 552 41.20 13.90 -79.96
C SER A 552 41.59 14.40 -81.36
N ALA A 553 42.27 15.55 -81.42
CA ALA A 553 42.58 16.27 -82.66
C ALA A 553 43.53 15.54 -83.64
N ASN A 554 44.02 14.34 -83.31
CA ASN A 554 44.99 13.61 -84.14
C ASN A 554 44.38 12.51 -85.04
N ASN A 555 43.05 12.33 -85.07
CA ASN A 555 42.37 11.33 -85.91
C ASN A 555 41.30 11.89 -86.87
N GLY A 556 41.46 13.14 -87.35
CA GLY A 556 40.80 13.59 -88.59
C GLY A 556 39.27 13.76 -88.60
N GLY A 557 38.59 13.84 -87.44
CA GLY A 557 37.14 14.05 -87.37
C GLY A 557 36.72 15.53 -87.50
N TRP A 558 35.88 15.83 -88.49
CA TRP A 558 35.27 17.16 -88.73
C TRP A 558 34.33 17.58 -87.59
N VAL A 559 34.37 18.86 -87.21
CA VAL A 559 33.42 19.50 -86.29
C VAL A 559 32.41 20.33 -87.11
N PRO A 560 31.09 20.06 -87.08
CA PRO A 560 30.12 20.88 -87.80
C PRO A 560 30.07 22.31 -87.22
N SER A 561 30.06 23.32 -88.08
CA SER A 561 30.14 24.75 -87.73
C SER A 561 28.85 25.34 -87.12
N SER A 562 27.99 24.53 -86.50
CA SER A 562 26.69 24.97 -85.96
C SER A 562 26.44 24.61 -84.50
N TYR A 563 27.47 24.25 -83.73
CA TYR A 563 27.36 24.04 -82.28
C TYR A 563 27.79 25.29 -81.46
N PRO A 564 27.06 25.68 -80.39
CA PRO A 564 27.47 26.80 -79.55
C PRO A 564 28.77 26.50 -78.80
N ALA A 565 29.67 27.46 -78.79
CA ALA A 565 31.06 27.37 -78.33
C ALA A 565 31.27 27.22 -76.80
N TYR A 566 30.33 26.63 -76.05
CA TYR A 566 30.44 26.51 -74.59
C TYR A 566 31.13 25.21 -74.12
N HIS A 567 31.16 24.13 -74.92
CA HIS A 567 31.88 22.91 -74.53
C HIS A 567 33.41 22.95 -74.79
N PHE A 568 33.91 23.96 -75.51
CA PHE A 568 35.34 24.05 -75.87
C PHE A 568 36.22 24.78 -74.84
N TYR A 569 35.65 25.38 -73.79
CA TYR A 569 36.44 26.08 -72.77
C TYR A 569 37.02 25.15 -71.70
N TRP A 570 36.44 23.96 -71.51
CA TRP A 570 36.87 23.00 -70.49
C TRP A 570 38.09 22.17 -70.94
N VAL A 571 38.12 21.72 -72.20
CA VAL A 571 39.21 20.88 -72.71
C VAL A 571 40.50 21.68 -72.95
N LYS A 572 40.41 22.97 -73.29
CA LYS A 572 41.59 23.80 -73.57
C LYS A 572 42.39 24.21 -72.32
N ASN A 573 41.74 24.24 -71.15
CA ASN A 573 42.39 24.59 -69.88
C ASN A 573 43.10 23.41 -69.19
N MET A 574 42.72 22.16 -69.50
CA MET A 574 43.40 20.97 -68.97
C MET A 574 44.77 20.73 -69.63
N ILE A 575 44.97 21.11 -70.89
CA ILE A 575 46.23 20.83 -71.63
C ILE A 575 47.34 21.85 -71.31
N ASN A 576 47.00 23.08 -70.90
CA ASN A 576 47.99 24.17 -70.74
C ASN A 576 48.57 24.34 -69.32
N THR A 577 48.15 23.54 -68.33
CA THR A 577 48.56 23.73 -66.92
C THR A 577 49.50 22.65 -66.37
N GLY A 578 49.79 21.58 -67.12
CA GLY A 578 50.84 20.61 -66.77
C GLY A 578 50.64 19.89 -65.43
N LEU A 579 49.39 19.68 -65.00
CA LEU A 579 49.07 18.96 -63.76
C LEU A 579 48.85 17.46 -64.04
N ASP A 580 49.53 16.62 -63.26
CA ASP A 580 49.39 15.16 -63.22
C ASP A 580 47.97 14.74 -62.74
N PRO A 581 47.42 13.59 -63.16
CA PRO A 581 46.02 13.28 -63.01
C PRO A 581 45.73 12.40 -61.78
N ILE A 582 45.91 12.91 -60.56
CA ILE A 582 45.26 12.37 -59.35
C ILE A 582 45.08 13.57 -58.39
N GLU A 583 43.89 13.68 -57.77
CA GLU A 583 43.39 14.70 -56.81
C GLU A 583 42.37 15.69 -57.42
N PRO A 584 41.05 15.54 -57.18
CA PRO A 584 40.08 16.57 -57.53
C PRO A 584 40.18 17.74 -56.54
N LEU A 585 40.67 18.87 -57.05
CA LEU A 585 40.45 20.20 -56.51
C LEU A 585 38.93 20.47 -56.36
N TYR A 586 38.42 20.37 -55.13
CA TYR A 586 37.16 20.98 -54.71
C TYR A 586 37.38 21.74 -53.39
N SER A 587 37.95 22.93 -53.48
CA SER A 587 37.86 23.95 -52.43
C SER A 587 36.90 25.04 -52.91
N ASP A 588 35.90 25.33 -52.07
CA ASP A 588 35.00 26.49 -52.12
C ASP A 588 33.74 26.42 -53.01
N LEU A 589 33.10 25.26 -53.05
CA LEU A 589 31.64 25.20 -53.20
C LEU A 589 31.04 24.88 -51.84
N TYR A 590 30.16 25.78 -51.38
CA TYR A 590 29.31 25.59 -50.21
C TYR A 590 28.81 24.15 -50.14
N TYR A 591 29.31 23.40 -49.16
CA TYR A 591 28.74 22.12 -48.78
C TYR A 591 27.29 22.38 -48.39
N VAL A 592 26.36 22.17 -49.33
CA VAL A 592 24.97 21.92 -48.98
C VAL A 592 25.03 20.68 -48.12
N VAL A 593 24.66 20.88 -46.84
CA VAL A 593 24.51 19.82 -45.86
C VAL A 593 23.82 18.65 -46.55
N ARG A 594 24.44 17.47 -46.42
CA ARG A 594 24.01 16.20 -47.02
C ARG A 594 22.56 15.92 -46.65
N HIS A 595 21.62 16.41 -47.45
CA HIS A 595 20.24 15.96 -47.42
C HIS A 595 20.21 14.58 -48.08
N ASP A 596 19.75 13.59 -47.34
CA ASP A 596 19.55 12.25 -47.86
C ASP A 596 18.66 12.26 -49.11
N ILE A 597 18.98 11.40 -50.09
CA ILE A 597 18.04 11.07 -51.15
C ILE A 597 17.09 10.05 -50.52
N LEU A 598 16.17 10.56 -49.69
CA LEU A 598 15.24 9.79 -48.87
C LEU A 598 14.67 8.54 -49.57
N PRO A 599 14.29 8.56 -50.88
CA PRO A 599 13.78 7.37 -51.57
C PRO A 599 14.78 6.19 -51.71
N LEU A 600 16.09 6.42 -51.66
CA LEU A 600 17.12 5.39 -51.87
C LEU A 600 17.51 4.64 -50.58
N HIS A 601 17.25 5.22 -49.41
CA HIS A 601 17.57 4.63 -48.10
C HIS A 601 16.33 4.41 -47.23
N GLN A 602 15.15 4.50 -47.85
CA GLN A 602 13.87 4.16 -47.26
C GLN A 602 13.70 2.64 -47.22
N ALA A 603 13.51 2.10 -46.02
CA ALA A 603 12.99 0.75 -45.83
C ALA A 603 11.57 0.66 -46.41
N GLU A 604 11.20 -0.47 -46.99
CA GLU A 604 9.81 -0.72 -47.35
C GLU A 604 8.99 -0.85 -46.06
N LYS A 605 7.77 -0.29 -46.06
CA LYS A 605 6.94 -0.09 -44.86
C LYS A 605 6.99 -1.29 -43.91
N GLY A 606 7.64 -1.12 -42.77
CA GLY A 606 7.62 -2.03 -41.63
C GLY A 606 6.98 -1.38 -40.41
N SER A 607 6.57 -2.21 -39.44
CA SER A 607 5.94 -1.83 -38.16
C SER A 607 6.74 -0.84 -37.30
N CYS A 608 8.02 -0.61 -37.62
CA CYS A 608 8.93 0.23 -36.85
C CYS A 608 8.80 1.73 -37.15
N ASN A 609 8.13 2.12 -38.25
CA ASN A 609 8.05 3.50 -38.76
C ASN A 609 7.35 4.51 -37.84
N ASN A 610 6.58 4.01 -36.86
CA ASN A 610 5.83 4.81 -35.92
C ASN A 610 6.69 5.33 -34.75
N CYS A 611 7.91 4.79 -34.56
CA CYS A 611 8.84 5.19 -33.50
C CYS A 611 10.29 5.39 -34.00
N HIS A 612 10.67 4.68 -35.07
CA HIS A 612 11.96 4.77 -35.73
C HIS A 612 11.82 5.45 -37.09
N SER A 613 12.88 6.10 -37.54
CA SER A 613 12.86 6.59 -38.91
C SER A 613 12.93 5.43 -39.90
N ILE A 614 12.05 5.44 -40.90
CA ILE A 614 12.13 4.50 -42.04
C ILE A 614 13.32 4.76 -42.95
N TYR A 615 14.02 5.87 -42.75
CA TYR A 615 15.21 6.21 -43.48
C TYR A 615 16.41 5.71 -42.68
N LEU A 616 17.11 4.71 -43.21
CA LEU A 616 18.28 4.09 -42.59
C LEU A 616 19.32 5.13 -42.16
N THR A 617 19.51 6.16 -42.97
CA THR A 617 20.38 7.32 -42.75
C THR A 617 19.98 8.19 -41.55
N ARG A 618 18.69 8.30 -41.24
CA ARG A 618 18.18 9.09 -40.10
C ARG A 618 18.15 8.25 -38.83
N GLU A 619 17.81 6.98 -38.94
CA GLU A 619 17.75 6.06 -37.80
C GLU A 619 19.13 5.67 -37.29
N HIS A 620 20.07 5.31 -38.17
CA HIS A 620 21.42 4.92 -37.78
C HIS A 620 22.33 6.10 -37.43
N ASN A 621 21.87 7.33 -37.71
CA ASN A 621 22.48 8.57 -37.25
C ASN A 621 22.07 8.94 -35.81
N ARG A 622 21.13 8.20 -35.20
CA ARG A 622 20.84 8.27 -33.76
C ARG A 622 21.98 7.60 -33.00
N VAL A 623 22.51 8.28 -31.98
CA VAL A 623 23.55 7.72 -31.11
C VAL A 623 22.99 6.50 -30.39
N SER A 624 23.59 5.32 -30.60
CA SER A 624 23.23 4.11 -29.82
C SER A 624 23.66 4.26 -28.36
N ASN A 625 23.15 3.41 -27.46
CA ASN A 625 23.55 3.35 -26.04
C ASN A 625 25.06 3.18 -25.80
N SER A 626 25.85 2.90 -26.85
CA SER A 626 27.31 2.77 -26.82
C SER A 626 28.07 4.02 -27.30
N GLY A 627 27.39 5.12 -27.66
CA GLY A 627 28.02 6.39 -28.00
C GLY A 627 28.57 6.50 -29.43
N THR A 628 28.42 5.48 -30.28
CA THR A 628 28.92 5.51 -31.67
C THR A 628 27.81 5.86 -32.66
N GLN A 629 28.05 6.86 -33.51
CA GLN A 629 27.16 7.34 -34.57
C GLN A 629 27.52 6.65 -35.89
N LEU A 630 26.56 6.00 -36.54
CA LEU A 630 26.80 5.29 -37.81
C LEU A 630 26.61 6.27 -38.98
N ASN A 631 27.41 6.12 -40.03
CA ASN A 631 27.41 6.98 -41.23
C ASN A 631 27.43 6.15 -42.53
N CYS A 632 27.38 6.80 -43.69
CA CYS A 632 27.35 6.13 -44.99
C CYS A 632 28.47 5.08 -45.18
N ASN A 633 29.69 5.38 -44.73
CA ASN A 633 30.83 4.45 -44.83
C ASN A 633 30.68 3.26 -43.88
N THR A 634 29.96 3.44 -42.78
CA THR A 634 29.70 2.36 -41.82
C THR A 634 28.91 1.23 -42.47
N CYS A 635 28.04 1.55 -43.43
CA CYS A 635 27.24 0.58 -44.17
C CYS A 635 27.91 0.15 -45.48
N HIS A 636 28.30 1.10 -46.34
CA HIS A 636 28.86 0.79 -47.67
C HIS A 636 30.27 0.20 -47.65
N SER A 637 30.98 0.30 -46.52
CA SER A 637 32.27 -0.35 -46.30
C SER A 637 32.20 -1.43 -45.20
N SER A 638 30.99 -1.82 -44.78
CA SER A 638 30.81 -2.85 -43.74
C SER A 638 31.38 -4.18 -44.19
N ALA A 639 32.13 -4.89 -43.35
CA ALA A 639 32.52 -6.27 -43.63
C ALA A 639 31.47 -7.29 -43.17
N ASP A 640 30.36 -6.83 -42.57
CA ASP A 640 29.31 -7.70 -42.04
C ASP A 640 28.59 -8.42 -43.18
N PRO A 641 28.57 -9.77 -43.20
CA PRO A 641 27.93 -10.53 -44.27
C PRO A 641 26.45 -10.21 -44.46
N MET A 642 25.70 -9.88 -43.40
CA MET A 642 24.28 -9.54 -43.48
C MET A 642 24.08 -8.16 -44.11
N VAL A 643 24.90 -7.17 -43.73
CA VAL A 643 24.87 -5.83 -44.31
C VAL A 643 25.29 -5.86 -45.78
N GLN A 644 26.32 -6.62 -46.11
CA GLN A 644 26.78 -6.80 -47.49
C GLN A 644 25.72 -7.49 -48.35
N GLN A 645 25.06 -8.52 -47.83
CA GLN A 645 23.97 -9.22 -48.53
C GLN A 645 22.76 -8.29 -48.73
N ALA A 646 22.35 -7.53 -47.71
CA ALA A 646 21.25 -6.57 -47.83
C ALA A 646 21.54 -5.48 -48.88
N ILE A 647 22.77 -4.97 -48.94
CA ILE A 647 23.20 -4.01 -49.96
C ILE A 647 23.17 -4.65 -51.36
N ALA A 648 23.67 -5.88 -51.51
CA ALA A 648 23.68 -6.61 -52.78
C ALA A 648 22.25 -6.88 -53.29
N ASP A 649 21.35 -7.26 -52.39
CA ASP A 649 19.94 -7.53 -52.69
C ASP A 649 19.11 -6.26 -52.82
N LYS A 650 19.70 -5.09 -52.54
CA LYS A 650 19.01 -3.80 -52.40
C LYS A 650 17.84 -3.88 -51.40
N ASN A 651 17.94 -4.77 -50.43
CA ASN A 651 16.97 -4.95 -49.36
C ASN A 651 17.28 -3.94 -48.25
N ARG A 652 16.39 -2.96 -48.08
CA ARG A 652 16.57 -1.84 -47.14
C ARG A 652 15.76 -2.03 -45.86
N ASP A 653 15.06 -3.15 -45.73
CA ASP A 653 14.19 -3.41 -44.60
C ASP A 653 15.00 -3.68 -43.34
N CYS A 654 14.52 -3.20 -42.20
CA CYS A 654 15.23 -3.28 -40.93
C CYS A 654 15.62 -4.74 -40.58
N SER A 655 14.76 -5.70 -40.91
CA SER A 655 14.94 -7.13 -40.67
C SER A 655 16.02 -7.78 -41.53
N ALA A 656 16.44 -7.15 -42.62
CA ALA A 656 17.52 -7.66 -43.49
C ALA A 656 18.88 -7.66 -42.78
N CYS A 657 19.06 -6.76 -41.81
CA CYS A 657 20.31 -6.59 -41.06
C CYS A 657 20.16 -6.77 -39.54
N HIS A 658 18.96 -6.59 -38.98
CA HIS A 658 18.70 -6.76 -37.55
C HIS A 658 17.90 -8.03 -37.28
N THR A 659 18.54 -9.06 -36.73
CA THR A 659 17.89 -10.31 -36.30
C THR A 659 17.33 -10.24 -34.88
N SER A 660 17.55 -9.12 -34.17
CA SER A 660 17.25 -8.96 -32.75
C SER A 660 16.96 -7.50 -32.36
N ALA A 661 16.03 -6.84 -33.03
CA ALA A 661 15.31 -5.77 -32.35
C ALA A 661 14.27 -6.46 -31.48
N ASP A 662 14.52 -6.57 -30.16
CA ASP A 662 13.57 -7.15 -29.19
C ASP A 662 12.38 -6.20 -28.98
N HIS A 663 11.66 -5.92 -30.05
CA HIS A 663 10.45 -5.11 -30.10
C HIS A 663 9.25 -5.90 -29.56
N GLU A 664 9.32 -7.23 -29.59
CA GLU A 664 8.26 -8.11 -29.11
C GLU A 664 8.20 -8.14 -27.57
N ALA A 665 9.33 -8.00 -26.87
CA ALA A 665 9.33 -7.95 -25.40
C ALA A 665 8.52 -6.80 -24.82
N VAL A 666 8.47 -5.63 -25.49
CA VAL A 666 7.67 -4.48 -25.04
C VAL A 666 6.16 -4.63 -25.33
N HIS A 667 5.77 -5.62 -26.14
CA HIS A 667 4.37 -5.93 -26.47
C HIS A 667 3.88 -7.25 -25.85
N ASN A 668 4.66 -7.84 -24.93
CA ASN A 668 4.38 -9.16 -24.38
C ASN A 668 3.33 -9.13 -23.27
N SER A 669 2.13 -9.64 -23.55
CA SER A 669 1.02 -9.73 -22.60
C SER A 669 1.16 -10.92 -21.65
N THR A 670 0.54 -10.81 -20.48
CA THR A 670 0.51 -11.87 -19.46
C THR A 670 -0.61 -12.87 -19.74
N LEU A 671 -0.46 -13.69 -20.79
CA LEU A 671 -1.37 -14.81 -21.06
C LEU A 671 -0.95 -16.06 -20.29
N ASP A 672 -1.92 -16.76 -19.70
CA ASP A 672 -1.66 -18.05 -19.07
C ASP A 672 -1.37 -19.16 -20.10
N THR A 673 -0.93 -20.31 -19.62
CA THR A 673 -0.49 -21.44 -20.46
C THR A 673 -1.62 -22.02 -21.31
N ASN A 674 -2.88 -21.94 -20.87
CA ASN A 674 -4.03 -22.40 -21.65
C ASN A 674 -4.38 -21.41 -22.76
N CYS A 675 -4.39 -20.11 -22.47
CA CYS A 675 -4.62 -19.08 -23.49
C CYS A 675 -3.54 -19.12 -24.59
N ARG A 676 -2.29 -19.41 -24.21
CA ARG A 676 -1.14 -19.52 -25.15
C ARG A 676 -1.22 -20.67 -26.14
N THR A 677 -2.19 -21.59 -25.99
CA THR A 677 -2.41 -22.66 -26.97
C THR A 677 -3.02 -22.15 -28.28
N CYS A 678 -3.79 -21.06 -28.22
CA CYS A 678 -4.47 -20.46 -29.38
C CYS A 678 -4.08 -19.00 -29.62
N HIS A 679 -3.66 -18.28 -28.58
CA HIS A 679 -3.22 -16.89 -28.64
C HIS A 679 -1.70 -16.77 -28.50
N ARG A 680 -1.12 -15.77 -29.15
CA ARG A 680 0.30 -15.42 -29.04
C ARG A 680 0.50 -14.46 -27.88
N ALA A 681 1.66 -14.58 -27.22
CA ALA A 681 1.96 -13.81 -26.02
C ALA A 681 2.18 -12.31 -26.33
N ALA A 682 2.82 -11.97 -27.47
CA ALA A 682 2.99 -10.59 -27.88
C ALA A 682 1.81 -10.09 -28.73
N LEU A 683 1.26 -8.91 -28.41
CA LEU A 683 0.12 -8.29 -29.10
C LEU A 683 0.41 -8.09 -30.60
N SER A 684 1.64 -7.71 -30.95
CA SER A 684 2.14 -7.64 -32.32
C SER A 684 2.02 -8.97 -33.05
N THR A 685 2.50 -10.07 -32.47
CA THR A 685 2.34 -11.40 -33.11
C THR A 685 0.90 -11.90 -33.13
N GLU A 686 0.09 -11.55 -32.12
CA GLU A 686 -1.33 -11.93 -32.04
C GLU A 686 -2.14 -11.28 -33.16
N HIS A 687 -1.95 -9.98 -33.41
CA HIS A 687 -2.73 -9.25 -34.41
C HIS A 687 -2.15 -9.30 -35.82
N LEU A 688 -0.82 -9.36 -35.98
CA LEU A 688 -0.16 -9.35 -37.29
C LEU A 688 -0.02 -10.74 -37.92
N SER A 689 0.08 -11.81 -37.11
CA SER A 689 0.58 -13.10 -37.60
C SER A 689 -0.15 -14.34 -37.10
N ASN A 690 -1.09 -14.23 -36.15
CA ASN A 690 -1.78 -15.41 -35.63
C ASN A 690 -2.88 -15.91 -36.58
N SER A 691 -2.57 -16.97 -37.34
CA SER A 691 -3.51 -17.62 -38.27
C SER A 691 -4.82 -18.11 -37.63
N THR A 692 -4.86 -18.32 -36.31
CA THR A 692 -6.05 -18.78 -35.58
C THR A 692 -7.09 -17.67 -35.38
N THR A 693 -6.66 -16.41 -35.33
CA THR A 693 -7.49 -15.21 -35.15
C THR A 693 -7.47 -14.28 -36.37
N ALA A 694 -6.72 -14.64 -37.43
CA ALA A 694 -6.37 -13.88 -38.65
C ALA A 694 -7.50 -13.49 -39.62
N GLY A 695 -8.73 -13.28 -39.15
CA GLY A 695 -9.84 -12.87 -40.01
C GLY A 695 -9.86 -11.39 -40.40
N LYS A 696 -8.97 -10.54 -39.85
CA LYS A 696 -9.20 -9.08 -39.80
C LYS A 696 -8.06 -8.15 -40.27
N ASN A 697 -6.93 -8.66 -40.78
CA ASN A 697 -5.82 -7.84 -41.33
C ASN A 697 -5.47 -6.61 -40.47
N TYR A 698 -5.09 -6.84 -39.22
CA TYR A 698 -4.66 -5.77 -38.33
C TYR A 698 -3.18 -5.45 -38.55
N ASP A 699 -2.83 -4.17 -38.38
CA ASP A 699 -1.48 -3.61 -38.49
C ASP A 699 -1.16 -2.70 -37.29
N CYS A 700 0.00 -2.04 -37.27
CA CYS A 700 0.37 -1.18 -36.13
C CYS A 700 -0.53 0.06 -36.01
N ASP A 701 -1.06 0.56 -37.13
CA ASP A 701 -1.95 1.72 -37.17
C ASP A 701 -3.33 1.36 -36.59
N THR A 702 -3.72 0.09 -36.68
CA THR A 702 -4.91 -0.45 -35.99
C THR A 702 -4.89 -0.18 -34.49
N CYS A 703 -3.71 -0.06 -33.87
CA CYS A 703 -3.57 0.29 -32.46
C CYS A 703 -3.16 1.76 -32.28
N HIS A 704 -2.05 2.19 -32.88
CA HIS A 704 -1.44 3.49 -32.61
C HIS A 704 -2.09 4.69 -33.33
N ALA A 705 -2.88 4.44 -34.38
CA ALA A 705 -3.68 5.47 -35.06
C ALA A 705 -5.18 5.27 -34.85
N ASN A 706 -5.55 4.45 -33.85
CA ASN A 706 -6.93 4.15 -33.55
C ASN A 706 -7.63 5.37 -32.93
N SER A 707 -8.88 5.63 -33.31
CA SER A 707 -9.68 6.73 -32.73
C SER A 707 -10.56 6.29 -31.57
N LEU A 708 -10.55 5.00 -31.20
CA LEU A 708 -11.32 4.46 -30.10
C LEU A 708 -10.64 4.80 -28.77
N ASN A 709 -11.42 5.39 -27.86
CA ASN A 709 -10.93 5.85 -26.56
C ASN A 709 -10.34 4.70 -25.73
N GLU A 710 -10.92 3.50 -25.80
CA GLU A 710 -10.46 2.31 -25.09
C GLU A 710 -9.07 1.83 -25.56
N VAL A 711 -8.80 1.91 -26.86
CA VAL A 711 -7.51 1.53 -27.44
C VAL A 711 -6.44 2.56 -27.08
N ASN A 712 -6.77 3.85 -27.21
CA ASN A 712 -5.86 4.94 -26.88
C ASN A 712 -5.51 4.97 -25.39
N ARG A 713 -6.49 4.73 -24.50
CA ARG A 713 -6.24 4.56 -23.06
C ARG A 713 -5.28 3.42 -22.77
N THR A 714 -5.53 2.26 -23.36
CA THR A 714 -4.72 1.04 -23.10
C THR A 714 -3.26 1.28 -23.47
N ILE A 715 -3.04 2.01 -24.58
CA ILE A 715 -1.71 2.46 -25.00
C ILE A 715 -1.13 3.50 -24.01
N ALA A 716 -1.89 4.52 -23.61
CA ALA A 716 -1.44 5.57 -22.69
C ALA A 716 -1.04 5.05 -21.30
N THR A 717 -1.62 3.92 -20.87
CA THR A 717 -1.32 3.27 -19.58
C THR A 717 -0.21 2.22 -19.66
N ASN A 718 0.37 2.00 -20.85
CA ASN A 718 1.27 0.87 -21.15
C ASN A 718 0.66 -0.48 -20.72
N SER A 719 -0.66 -0.61 -20.76
CA SER A 719 -1.35 -1.84 -20.38
C SER A 719 -1.34 -2.79 -21.56
N LEU A 720 -0.85 -4.01 -21.35
CA LEU A 720 -0.83 -5.07 -22.36
C LEU A 720 -1.99 -6.06 -22.16
N ASN A 721 -2.99 -5.68 -21.37
CA ASN A 721 -4.15 -6.51 -21.08
C ASN A 721 -5.16 -6.45 -22.24
N CYS A 722 -5.54 -7.61 -22.76
CA CYS A 722 -6.51 -7.75 -23.84
C CYS A 722 -7.85 -7.07 -23.54
N ALA A 723 -8.26 -7.03 -22.26
CA ALA A 723 -9.52 -6.45 -21.83
C ALA A 723 -9.57 -4.91 -21.91
N GLY A 724 -8.42 -4.25 -22.05
CA GLY A 724 -8.36 -2.80 -22.25
C GLY A 724 -8.84 -2.37 -23.64
N CYS A 725 -8.66 -3.22 -24.65
CA CYS A 725 -9.06 -2.96 -26.04
C CYS A 725 -10.25 -3.82 -26.52
N HIS A 726 -10.48 -4.97 -25.88
CA HIS A 726 -11.55 -5.88 -26.24
C HIS A 726 -12.58 -5.97 -25.13
N THR A 727 -13.84 -5.71 -25.47
CA THR A 727 -14.97 -5.79 -24.52
C THR A 727 -15.67 -7.16 -24.55
N GLN A 728 -15.38 -8.00 -25.56
CA GLN A 728 -15.98 -9.32 -25.71
C GLN A 728 -15.09 -10.30 -26.50
N GLY A 729 -15.07 -11.57 -26.10
CA GLY A 729 -14.47 -12.69 -26.83
C GLY A 729 -14.93 -14.04 -26.31
N HIS A 730 -15.02 -15.06 -27.19
CA HIS A 730 -15.57 -16.38 -26.85
C HIS A 730 -16.98 -16.35 -26.21
N ASN A 731 -17.82 -15.38 -26.59
CA ASN A 731 -19.12 -15.10 -25.95
C ASN A 731 -19.03 -14.73 -24.45
N VAL A 732 -17.85 -14.30 -24.00
CA VAL A 732 -17.59 -13.77 -22.67
C VAL A 732 -17.28 -12.29 -22.80
N ASN A 733 -17.83 -11.47 -21.91
CA ASN A 733 -17.45 -10.06 -21.86
C ASN A 733 -16.14 -9.94 -21.09
N PHE A 734 -15.18 -9.28 -21.70
CA PHE A 734 -13.92 -8.94 -21.04
C PHE A 734 -14.09 -7.62 -20.30
N VAL A 735 -13.33 -7.47 -19.23
CA VAL A 735 -13.47 -6.35 -18.32
C VAL A 735 -12.09 -5.78 -18.03
N ASP A 736 -11.93 -4.50 -18.35
CA ASP A 736 -10.72 -3.75 -18.06
C ASP A 736 -10.48 -3.65 -16.54
N LYS A 737 -9.24 -3.38 -16.13
CA LYS A 737 -8.89 -3.25 -14.72
C LYS A 737 -8.52 -1.80 -14.43
N VAL A 738 -8.95 -1.29 -13.28
CA VAL A 738 -8.43 -0.02 -12.76
C VAL A 738 -6.90 -0.11 -12.66
N PRO A 739 -6.15 0.91 -13.13
CA PRO A 739 -4.69 0.94 -13.05
C PRO A 739 -4.19 0.60 -11.65
N ALA A 740 -3.12 -0.18 -11.54
CA ALA A 740 -2.61 -0.66 -10.25
C ALA A 740 -2.17 0.49 -9.32
N ASP A 741 -1.83 1.65 -9.90
CA ASP A 741 -1.47 2.86 -9.17
C ASP A 741 -2.67 3.69 -8.68
N ILE A 742 -3.90 3.21 -8.91
CA ILE A 742 -5.15 3.78 -8.39
C ILE A 742 -5.87 2.66 -7.60
N PRO A 743 -5.51 2.44 -6.32
CA PRO A 743 -6.08 1.36 -5.54
C PRO A 743 -7.54 1.63 -5.18
N LEU A 744 -8.36 0.59 -5.18
CA LEU A 744 -9.77 0.68 -4.81
C LEU A 744 -9.96 0.38 -3.32
N TYR A 745 -10.70 1.25 -2.63
CA TYR A 745 -10.99 1.05 -1.20
C TYR A 745 -11.75 -0.26 -0.97
N ALA A 746 -11.14 -1.20 -0.25
CA ALA A 746 -11.66 -2.55 -0.04
C ALA A 746 -12.99 -2.59 0.76
N GLY A 747 -13.31 -1.51 1.49
CA GLY A 747 -14.58 -1.39 2.20
C GLY A 747 -15.80 -1.28 1.29
N HIS A 748 -15.61 -1.03 0.00
CA HIS A 748 -16.66 -0.93 -1.02
C HIS A 748 -16.64 -2.11 -1.99
N GLU A 749 -17.81 -2.48 -2.50
CA GLU A 749 -17.89 -3.24 -3.75
C GLU A 749 -17.91 -2.27 -4.93
N TRP A 750 -17.09 -2.52 -5.94
CA TRP A 750 -16.88 -1.58 -7.05
C TRP A 750 -17.51 -2.09 -8.34
N SER A 751 -18.08 -1.17 -9.10
CA SER A 751 -18.38 -1.43 -10.49
C SER A 751 -17.10 -1.76 -11.25
N LEU A 752 -17.28 -2.44 -12.36
CA LEU A 752 -16.24 -2.54 -13.37
C LEU A 752 -15.92 -1.13 -13.92
N PRO A 753 -14.70 -0.88 -14.42
CA PRO A 753 -14.38 0.37 -15.11
C PRO A 753 -15.35 0.65 -16.25
N MET A 754 -15.87 1.86 -16.28
CA MET A 754 -16.78 2.34 -17.32
C MET A 754 -16.17 3.56 -18.00
N GLU A 755 -16.46 3.75 -19.28
CA GLU A 755 -16.06 4.97 -19.99
C GLU A 755 -16.76 6.19 -19.40
N ALA A 756 -15.98 7.20 -19.01
CA ALA A 756 -16.53 8.45 -18.46
C ALA A 756 -17.38 9.20 -19.50
N SER A 757 -17.10 8.99 -20.79
CA SER A 757 -17.87 9.54 -21.91
C SER A 757 -19.36 9.17 -21.90
N LEU A 758 -19.74 8.08 -21.21
CA LEU A 758 -21.14 7.69 -21.01
C LEU A 758 -21.92 8.70 -20.16
N PHE A 759 -21.22 9.52 -19.38
CA PHE A 759 -21.78 10.53 -18.47
C PHE A 759 -21.55 11.97 -18.97
N THR A 760 -20.99 12.15 -20.17
CA THR A 760 -20.75 13.48 -20.73
C THR A 760 -22.04 14.27 -20.87
N GLY A 761 -22.05 15.49 -20.31
CA GLY A 761 -23.23 16.37 -20.29
C GLY A 761 -24.09 16.27 -19.02
N GLU A 762 -23.79 15.32 -18.12
CA GLU A 762 -24.41 15.30 -16.80
C GLU A 762 -23.73 16.31 -15.85
N PRO A 763 -24.49 17.04 -15.00
CA PRO A 763 -23.91 17.98 -14.04
C PRO A 763 -22.94 17.34 -13.03
N SER A 764 -23.11 16.04 -12.75
CA SER A 764 -22.26 15.23 -11.87
C SER A 764 -20.93 14.82 -12.50
N THR A 765 -20.69 15.04 -13.78
CA THR A 765 -19.44 14.65 -14.44
C THR A 765 -18.38 15.74 -14.22
N PRO A 766 -17.23 15.43 -13.58
CA PRO A 766 -16.15 16.40 -13.45
C PRO A 766 -15.59 16.76 -14.85
N ALA A 767 -15.35 18.06 -15.07
CA ALA A 767 -14.83 18.54 -16.35
C ALA A 767 -13.40 18.04 -16.60
N GLY A 768 -13.08 17.69 -17.85
CA GLY A 768 -11.75 17.21 -18.23
C GLY A 768 -11.55 15.69 -18.08
N TYR A 769 -12.61 14.95 -17.75
CA TYR A 769 -12.60 13.49 -17.63
C TYR A 769 -13.27 12.77 -18.81
N GLU A 770 -13.63 13.48 -19.89
CA GLU A 770 -14.42 12.96 -21.00
C GLU A 770 -13.75 11.76 -21.71
N ASP A 771 -12.42 11.73 -21.73
CA ASP A 771 -11.60 10.63 -22.27
C ASP A 771 -11.05 9.68 -21.18
N GLY A 772 -11.57 9.81 -19.95
CA GLY A 772 -11.21 9.02 -18.78
C GLY A 772 -12.14 7.83 -18.50
N GLN A 773 -11.97 7.23 -17.33
CA GLN A 773 -12.84 6.17 -16.83
C GLN A 773 -13.42 6.52 -15.46
N LEU A 774 -14.52 5.85 -15.13
CA LEU A 774 -15.23 5.93 -13.87
C LEU A 774 -15.40 4.53 -13.27
N VAL A 775 -15.14 4.42 -11.97
CA VAL A 775 -15.66 3.33 -11.14
C VAL A 775 -16.53 3.89 -10.03
N ILE A 776 -17.66 3.22 -9.79
CA ILE A 776 -18.65 3.63 -8.81
C ILE A 776 -18.82 2.52 -7.80
N SER A 777 -18.78 2.87 -6.52
CA SER A 777 -19.03 1.91 -5.46
C SER A 777 -20.51 1.63 -5.23
N ASP A 778 -20.78 0.54 -4.51
CA ASP A 778 -22.01 0.37 -3.75
C ASP A 778 -22.22 1.51 -2.72
N ARG A 779 -23.42 1.58 -2.15
CA ARG A 779 -23.72 2.52 -1.05
C ARG A 779 -23.58 1.82 0.30
N ARG A 780 -22.86 2.44 1.24
CA ARG A 780 -22.66 1.91 2.59
C ARG A 780 -22.83 2.99 3.66
N ALA A 781 -23.65 2.71 4.66
CA ALA A 781 -23.90 3.64 5.77
C ALA A 781 -22.73 3.76 6.75
N GLY A 782 -21.91 2.72 6.89
CA GLY A 782 -20.76 2.67 7.80
C GLY A 782 -19.44 3.19 7.22
N ILE A 783 -19.45 3.78 6.02
CA ILE A 783 -18.27 4.41 5.40
C ILE A 783 -18.48 5.91 5.41
N THR A 784 -17.52 6.67 5.91
CA THR A 784 -17.58 8.12 5.91
C THR A 784 -16.65 8.74 4.86
N PRO A 785 -16.87 10.00 4.46
CA PRO A 785 -15.92 10.75 3.63
C PRO A 785 -14.52 10.82 4.24
N GLY A 786 -14.41 10.77 5.58
CA GLY A 786 -13.13 10.73 6.29
C GLY A 786 -12.37 9.43 6.06
N ASP A 787 -13.04 8.27 6.08
CA ASP A 787 -12.43 6.97 5.83
C ASP A 787 -11.89 6.88 4.40
N ILE A 788 -12.70 7.34 3.43
CA ILE A 788 -12.33 7.42 2.03
C ILE A 788 -11.14 8.36 1.84
N TRP A 789 -11.18 9.54 2.46
CA TRP A 789 -10.07 10.48 2.38
C TRP A 789 -8.78 9.91 2.98
N ASN A 790 -8.83 9.29 4.16
CA ASN A 790 -7.65 8.70 4.81
C ASN A 790 -7.01 7.62 3.94
N PHE A 791 -7.82 6.75 3.33
CA PHE A 791 -7.32 5.73 2.40
C PHE A 791 -6.69 6.35 1.16
N TYR A 792 -7.42 7.18 0.41
CA TYR A 792 -6.91 7.69 -0.87
C TYR A 792 -5.77 8.70 -0.71
N SER A 793 -5.75 9.49 0.37
CA SER A 793 -4.62 10.40 0.66
C SER A 793 -3.32 9.66 0.96
N GLN A 794 -3.37 8.47 1.58
CA GLN A 794 -2.21 7.63 1.83
C GLN A 794 -1.82 6.80 0.61
N GLU A 795 -2.78 6.07 0.05
CA GLU A 795 -2.53 5.07 -0.99
C GLU A 795 -2.20 5.69 -2.35
N LEU A 796 -2.86 6.79 -2.73
CA LEU A 796 -2.48 7.50 -3.97
C LEU A 796 -1.13 8.21 -3.79
N ALA A 797 -0.84 8.75 -2.60
CA ALA A 797 0.48 9.34 -2.33
C ALA A 797 1.60 8.29 -2.39
N ALA A 798 1.40 7.10 -1.82
CA ALA A 798 2.33 5.98 -1.92
C ALA A 798 2.60 5.55 -3.37
N ASN A 799 1.62 5.77 -4.25
CA ASN A 799 1.73 5.52 -5.69
C ASN A 799 2.20 6.75 -6.50
N GLY A 800 2.69 7.81 -5.85
CA GLY A 800 3.28 8.99 -6.49
C GLY A 800 2.27 10.01 -7.03
N TRP A 801 1.01 9.97 -6.58
CA TRP A 801 0.02 11.00 -6.88
C TRP A 801 0.05 12.13 -5.86
N VAL A 802 -0.13 13.36 -6.33
CA VAL A 802 -0.12 14.55 -5.48
C VAL A 802 -1.53 15.12 -5.41
N VAL A 803 -2.02 15.41 -4.20
CA VAL A 803 -3.30 16.13 -4.02
C VAL A 803 -3.19 17.50 -4.68
N SER A 804 -4.08 17.77 -5.62
CA SER A 804 -4.18 19.03 -6.36
C SER A 804 -5.20 19.98 -5.70
N THR A 805 -6.38 19.48 -5.34
CA THR A 805 -7.44 20.27 -4.70
C THR A 805 -8.35 19.40 -3.80
N GLY A 806 -9.11 20.03 -2.90
CA GLY A 806 -10.28 19.38 -2.30
C GLY A 806 -10.09 18.60 -0.99
N ILE A 807 -9.14 19.02 -0.14
CA ILE A 807 -8.94 18.42 1.19
C ILE A 807 -10.25 18.58 2.02
N PRO A 808 -10.92 17.48 2.41
CA PRO A 808 -12.16 17.57 3.18
C PRO A 808 -11.92 18.05 4.60
N ALA A 809 -12.80 18.93 5.07
CA ALA A 809 -12.84 19.30 6.50
C ALA A 809 -13.23 18.09 7.37
N PRO A 810 -12.70 17.99 8.61
CA PRO A 810 -13.09 16.93 9.54
C PRO A 810 -14.61 16.90 9.77
N GLY A 811 -15.23 15.73 9.61
CA GLY A 811 -16.66 15.53 9.79
C GLY A 811 -17.54 15.92 8.58
N SER A 812 -16.95 16.24 7.43
CA SER A 812 -17.71 16.50 6.21
C SER A 812 -18.55 15.30 5.77
N VAL A 813 -19.79 15.57 5.34
CA VAL A 813 -20.72 14.59 4.73
C VAL A 813 -20.58 14.50 3.21
N PHE A 814 -19.59 15.20 2.66
CA PHE A 814 -19.22 15.21 1.26
C PHE A 814 -17.72 15.45 1.16
N THR A 815 -17.02 14.67 0.37
CA THR A 815 -15.63 14.97 -0.03
C THR A 815 -15.51 14.86 -1.54
N GLU A 816 -14.76 15.79 -2.11
CA GLU A 816 -14.28 15.74 -3.48
C GLU A 816 -12.83 16.19 -3.45
N ALA A 817 -11.93 15.30 -3.87
CA ALA A 817 -10.51 15.61 -3.95
C ALA A 817 -9.95 15.19 -5.30
N GLU A 818 -9.15 16.08 -5.90
CA GLU A 818 -8.42 15.82 -7.15
C GLU A 818 -6.95 15.54 -6.83
N PHE A 819 -6.39 14.52 -7.45
CA PHE A 819 -5.00 14.11 -7.39
C PHE A 819 -4.39 14.16 -8.79
N ARG A 820 -3.11 14.51 -8.92
CA ARG A 820 -2.39 14.62 -10.19
C ARG A 820 -1.07 13.86 -10.18
N LYS A 821 -0.75 13.22 -11.30
CA LYS A 821 0.49 12.48 -11.53
C LYS A 821 0.85 12.50 -13.00
N GLU A 822 1.98 13.09 -13.37
CA GLU A 822 2.55 13.05 -14.73
C GLU A 822 1.58 13.44 -15.88
N GLY A 823 0.64 14.34 -15.61
CA GLY A 823 -0.40 14.78 -16.58
C GLY A 823 -1.71 14.00 -16.52
N ARG A 824 -1.81 12.96 -15.69
CA ARG A 824 -3.06 12.28 -15.32
C ARG A 824 -3.71 12.97 -14.13
N SER A 825 -5.03 12.89 -14.06
CA SER A 825 -5.85 13.34 -12.93
C SER A 825 -6.72 12.21 -12.39
N VAL A 826 -6.92 12.18 -11.08
CA VAL A 826 -7.87 11.30 -10.38
C VAL A 826 -8.74 12.16 -9.49
N THR A 827 -10.05 12.11 -9.64
CA THR A 827 -11.01 12.75 -8.73
C THR A 827 -11.75 11.68 -7.95
N VAL A 828 -11.58 11.71 -6.63
CA VAL A 828 -12.31 10.86 -5.68
C VAL A 828 -13.44 11.69 -5.09
N ARG A 829 -14.67 11.21 -5.22
CA ARG A 829 -15.85 11.81 -4.59
C ARG A 829 -16.51 10.82 -3.66
N CYS A 830 -16.82 11.22 -2.44
CA CYS A 830 -17.65 10.43 -1.53
C CYS A 830 -18.79 11.27 -0.95
N TYR A 831 -20.02 10.75 -1.04
CA TYR A 831 -21.26 11.51 -0.77
C TYR A 831 -22.41 10.59 -0.32
N ASN A 832 -23.30 11.09 0.54
CA ASN A 832 -24.47 10.35 1.03
C ASN A 832 -25.81 10.78 0.40
N THR A 833 -25.80 11.75 -0.50
CA THR A 833 -26.98 12.27 -1.21
C THR A 833 -27.29 11.43 -2.45
N SER A 834 -28.40 11.69 -3.14
CA SER A 834 -28.82 10.93 -4.34
C SER A 834 -27.92 11.12 -5.57
N ASN A 835 -27.14 12.20 -5.62
CA ASN A 835 -26.17 12.49 -6.67
C ASN A 835 -24.86 13.00 -6.06
N SER A 836 -23.78 13.03 -6.84
CA SER A 836 -22.44 13.43 -6.42
C SER A 836 -22.25 14.95 -6.31
N LEU A 837 -23.32 15.75 -6.31
CA LEU A 837 -23.24 17.20 -6.14
C LEU A 837 -23.42 17.58 -4.68
N SER A 838 -22.71 18.62 -4.24
CA SER A 838 -22.85 19.14 -2.89
C SER A 838 -24.26 19.69 -2.68
N GLY A 839 -25.01 19.10 -1.74
CA GLY A 839 -26.36 19.53 -1.36
C GLY A 839 -27.45 18.55 -1.77
N GLY A 840 -28.20 18.06 -0.78
CA GLY A 840 -29.28 17.10 -0.94
C GLY A 840 -29.60 16.42 0.39
N GLU A 841 -30.74 15.72 0.47
CA GLU A 841 -31.07 14.94 1.66
C GLU A 841 -30.24 13.65 1.72
N PRO A 842 -29.66 13.32 2.89
CA PRO A 842 -28.93 12.07 3.08
C PRO A 842 -29.82 10.85 2.81
N LEU A 843 -29.30 9.88 2.07
CA LEU A 843 -29.96 8.61 1.83
C LEU A 843 -29.63 7.62 2.95
N ALA A 844 -30.65 6.88 3.42
CA ALA A 844 -30.48 5.83 4.41
C ALA A 844 -29.54 4.69 3.96
N ALA A 845 -29.36 4.53 2.64
CA ALA A 845 -28.40 3.58 2.08
C ALA A 845 -26.92 3.97 2.33
N GLY A 846 -26.66 5.22 2.76
CA GLY A 846 -25.33 5.69 3.12
C GLY A 846 -24.52 6.28 1.97
N TYR A 847 -23.21 6.29 2.17
CA TYR A 847 -22.24 6.92 1.30
C TYR A 847 -21.88 6.08 0.09
N ARG A 848 -21.68 6.74 -1.04
CA ARG A 848 -21.14 6.19 -2.27
C ARG A 848 -19.85 6.90 -2.59
N THR A 849 -18.90 6.16 -3.15
CA THR A 849 -17.65 6.68 -3.67
C THR A 849 -17.60 6.53 -5.20
N GLU A 850 -17.16 7.58 -5.88
CA GLU A 850 -16.87 7.62 -7.31
C GLU A 850 -15.39 7.94 -7.49
N ILE A 851 -14.73 7.22 -8.40
CA ILE A 851 -13.36 7.53 -8.81
C ILE A 851 -13.38 7.79 -10.31
N TRP A 852 -13.12 9.04 -10.66
CA TRP A 852 -12.92 9.50 -12.01
C TRP A 852 -11.44 9.58 -12.26
N TYR A 853 -10.93 9.05 -13.37
CA TYR A 853 -9.49 9.08 -13.66
C TYR A 853 -9.20 9.21 -15.14
N THR A 854 -8.18 10.01 -15.47
CA THR A 854 -7.75 10.27 -16.84
C THR A 854 -6.46 9.53 -17.20
N PHE A 855 -6.21 9.49 -18.50
CA PHE A 855 -5.04 8.90 -19.13
C PHE A 855 -4.33 9.99 -19.95
N LYS A 856 -3.02 9.83 -20.15
CA LYS A 856 -2.17 10.85 -20.77
C LYS A 856 -2.37 10.95 -22.28
#